data_AF-A0A2D8QRR9-F1
#
_entry.id   AF-A0A2D8QRR9-F1
#
_cell.length_a   1.000
_cell.length_b   1.000
_cell.length_c   1.000
_cell.angle_alpha   90.00
_cell.angle_beta   90.00
_cell.angle_gamma   90.00
#
_symmetry.space_group_name_H-M   'P 1'
#
loop_
_entity.id
_entity.type
_entity.pdbx_description
1 polymer ?
#
loop_
_entity_poly.entity_id
_entity_poly.type
_entity_poly.pdbx_seq_one_letter_code
_entity_poly.pdbx_strand_id
1 'polypeptide(L)'
;MALRLNRYSAWDGTQNTELDADQIMKALSDDLMEFGDLQQAMRYLMQRGMDTENGDNMRGLRELLQQLKDERRQRLERFDIGSTMEDIRRQLNEILDMEKKTINDWIDRTRSPDHAQEFIESLGEGLTKNSLPGEASAESEKNSYSDQLLSSIGEKNYEFIKNLPDDSASMINALQDYEFLNTDAQKEFLKLINHLRKAMTQSLFKNICRMIDQISEGDIKRIKEMVKDLNEMLVKKIAGEDPDFNSFMEKHGDMFGDSPPQNLEEFLNQIQQQMSVTQSLVNSMSTDQQHQMQAMMHGKFGDPDLDNELAKLAKELDFLNPQGKEYNFSGNEEIDLLAAIELMQEMSKLDQLEQQMQHAQYNGKVDNIDHDMIRELLGDEALVDLEKMSSMLKTMENAGYVRKEGNKWELTPRGTRSLGQKALDEIYNKLKKQSLGNHAVPEEGRFGERTEESKPYEFGDPFHLHMPRTIRNAVDRDGSGTPIKLRSEDFEVYRSELITQTATVLMVDLSWSMALRGSFQSAKKVAMALHNLISSAYPQDSLYILGFSAYAKEIKPYDLPYLQYDDYLLGTNIQHALVLAGKLLAKHRQGTRQVVMITDGEPTAHLENGRPVFAYPPTPTTIGKTLRAVKNCTSKNITINTFMLDKNHYLKAFVENMSRINGGRIFYAEPQNLGEYILVDYVKNKKKRLARL
;
A
#
# COMPACT_ATOMS: atom_id res chain seq x y z
N MET A 1 22.52 -2.24 28.24
CA MET A 1 21.57 -1.14 28.05
C MET A 1 22.34 0.01 27.43
N ALA A 2 22.47 0.03 26.10
CA ALA A 2 23.19 1.12 25.42
C ALA A 2 22.26 2.34 25.38
N LEU A 3 22.63 3.40 26.09
CA LEU A 3 21.97 4.69 26.03
C LEU A 3 22.15 5.24 24.60
N ARG A 4 21.08 5.23 23.78
CA ARG A 4 21.04 6.03 22.54
C ARG A 4 21.14 7.50 22.97
N LEU A 5 22.27 8.13 22.67
CA LEU A 5 22.44 9.57 22.78
C LEU A 5 21.55 10.22 21.71
N ASN A 6 20.42 10.80 22.11
CA ASN A 6 19.61 11.62 21.22
C ASN A 6 20.38 12.91 20.93
N ARG A 7 20.82 13.08 19.68
CA ARG A 7 21.54 14.27 19.21
C ARG A 7 20.51 15.25 18.64
N TYR A 8 20.27 16.35 19.35
CA TYR A 8 19.40 17.41 18.87
C TYR A 8 20.17 18.27 17.87
N SER A 9 19.66 18.42 16.64
CA SER A 9 20.12 19.39 15.64
C SER A 9 19.06 20.49 15.46
N ALA A 10 19.48 21.65 14.96
CA ALA A 10 18.53 22.67 14.52
C ALA A 10 17.68 22.11 13.37
N TRP A 11 16.36 22.34 13.42
CA TRP A 11 15.42 21.91 12.39
C TRP A 11 15.77 22.60 11.07
N ASP A 12 16.15 21.83 10.06
CA ASP A 12 16.56 22.30 8.73
C ASP A 12 15.68 21.73 7.61
N GLY A 13 14.60 21.01 7.98
CA GLY A 13 13.69 20.38 7.04
C GLY A 13 14.19 19.08 6.43
N THR A 14 15.40 18.62 6.76
CA THR A 14 15.97 17.35 6.28
C THR A 14 15.87 16.21 7.30
N GLN A 15 15.37 16.49 8.51
CA GLN A 15 15.18 15.47 9.52
C GLN A 15 13.98 14.56 9.19
N ASN A 16 14.24 13.36 8.67
CA ASN A 16 13.23 12.31 8.59
C ASN A 16 12.78 11.93 10.01
N THR A 17 11.51 12.22 10.33
CA THR A 17 10.97 11.78 11.63
C THR A 17 10.81 10.26 11.60
N GLU A 18 11.52 9.57 12.50
CA GLU A 18 11.34 8.14 12.69
C GLU A 18 9.85 7.87 13.05
N LEU A 19 9.27 6.85 12.42
CA LEU A 19 7.93 6.38 12.76
C LEU A 19 7.84 6.02 14.24
N ASP A 20 6.87 6.60 14.96
CA ASP A 20 6.62 6.26 16.35
C ASP A 20 5.70 5.03 16.44
N ALA A 21 6.14 4.03 17.21
CA ALA A 21 5.38 2.81 17.45
C ALA A 21 4.04 3.08 18.14
N ASP A 22 3.96 4.09 18.99
CA ASP A 22 2.71 4.46 19.68
C ASP A 22 1.68 5.04 18.70
N GLN A 23 2.14 5.83 17.72
CA GLN A 23 1.29 6.35 16.64
C GLN A 23 0.79 5.23 15.72
N ILE A 24 1.65 4.27 15.34
CA ILE A 24 1.24 3.11 14.55
C ILE A 24 0.18 2.29 15.30
N MET A 25 0.42 1.99 16.59
CA MET A 25 -0.55 1.26 17.43
C MET A 25 -1.89 1.99 17.53
N LYS A 26 -1.86 3.32 17.66
CA LYS A 26 -3.06 4.15 17.70
C LYS A 26 -3.82 4.13 16.38
N ALA A 27 -3.13 4.24 15.24
CA ALA A 27 -3.74 4.20 13.91
C ALA A 27 -4.33 2.81 13.59
N LEU A 28 -3.67 1.74 14.03
CA LEU A 28 -4.09 0.35 13.78
C LEU A 28 -5.21 -0.15 14.70
N SER A 29 -5.38 0.47 15.87
CA SER A 29 -6.28 -0.01 16.92
C SER A 29 -7.73 -0.26 16.45
N ASP A 30 -8.26 0.60 15.60
CA ASP A 30 -9.67 0.53 15.22
C ASP A 30 -9.91 -0.64 14.26
N ASP A 31 -9.04 -0.76 13.25
CA ASP A 31 -9.02 -1.87 12.30
C ASP A 31 -8.76 -3.22 13.01
N LEU A 32 -7.87 -3.23 14.01
CA LEU A 32 -7.56 -4.42 14.80
C LEU A 32 -8.72 -4.83 15.72
N MET A 33 -9.45 -3.88 16.30
CA MET A 33 -10.67 -4.18 17.05
C MET A 33 -11.73 -4.76 16.11
N GLU A 34 -11.88 -4.19 14.91
CA GLU A 34 -12.87 -4.61 13.92
C GLU A 34 -12.63 -6.03 13.39
N PHE A 35 -11.45 -6.28 12.82
CA PHE A 35 -11.15 -7.56 12.14
C PHE A 35 -10.67 -8.65 13.09
N GLY A 36 -10.01 -8.26 14.20
CA GLY A 36 -9.34 -9.20 15.10
C GLY A 36 -8.17 -9.93 14.45
N ASP A 37 -7.58 -9.37 13.39
CA ASP A 37 -6.36 -9.88 12.74
C ASP A 37 -5.39 -8.72 12.50
N LEU A 38 -4.19 -8.85 13.08
CA LEU A 38 -3.13 -7.85 12.97
C LEU A 38 -2.61 -7.70 11.54
N GLN A 39 -2.50 -8.79 10.77
CA GLN A 39 -2.02 -8.73 9.38
C GLN A 39 -3.04 -8.00 8.50
N GLN A 40 -4.33 -8.27 8.71
CA GLN A 40 -5.40 -7.58 8.00
C GLN A 40 -5.43 -6.10 8.38
N ALA A 41 -5.37 -5.77 9.67
CA ALA A 41 -5.35 -4.39 10.14
C ALA A 41 -4.14 -3.61 9.60
N MET A 42 -2.94 -4.22 9.59
CA MET A 42 -1.75 -3.64 8.97
C MET A 42 -1.93 -3.39 7.47
N ARG A 43 -2.52 -4.34 6.75
CA ARG A 43 -2.80 -4.19 5.32
C ARG A 43 -3.72 -2.99 5.05
N TYR A 44 -4.80 -2.86 5.82
CA TYR A 44 -5.71 -1.71 5.72
C TYR A 44 -5.00 -0.39 6.03
N LEU A 45 -4.14 -0.37 7.07
CA LEU A 45 -3.34 0.80 7.41
C LEU A 45 -2.39 1.21 6.27
N MET A 46 -1.65 0.27 5.68
CA MET A 46 -0.75 0.55 4.55
C MET A 46 -1.52 1.00 3.30
N GLN A 47 -2.74 0.48 3.07
CA GLN A 47 -3.59 0.93 1.97
C GLN A 47 -4.09 2.37 2.16
N ARG A 48 -4.55 2.70 3.37
CA ARG A 48 -5.12 4.02 3.71
C ARG A 48 -4.06 5.09 3.93
N GLY A 49 -2.90 4.73 4.48
CA GLY A 49 -1.95 5.69 5.04
C GLY A 49 -2.29 6.05 6.49
N MET A 50 -1.49 6.94 7.08
CA MET A 50 -1.71 7.44 8.44
C MET A 50 -1.21 8.87 8.62
N ASP A 51 -1.96 9.65 9.40
CA ASP A 51 -1.51 10.96 9.87
C ASP A 51 -0.50 10.80 11.00
N THR A 52 0.61 11.56 10.96
CA THR A 52 1.55 11.66 12.07
C THR A 52 1.27 12.91 12.90
N GLU A 53 1.59 12.88 14.19
CA GLU A 53 1.25 14.00 15.11
C GLU A 53 2.01 15.30 14.80
N ASN A 54 3.04 15.25 13.96
CA ASN A 54 3.80 16.41 13.52
C ASN A 54 3.14 17.18 12.36
N GLY A 55 1.98 16.72 11.88
CA GLY A 55 1.27 17.31 10.74
C GLY A 55 1.71 16.77 9.38
N ASP A 56 2.70 15.87 9.34
CA ASP A 56 3.04 15.11 8.15
C ASP A 56 2.03 13.96 7.95
N ASN A 57 1.52 13.82 6.73
CA ASN A 57 0.69 12.69 6.33
C ASN A 57 1.56 11.66 5.62
N MET A 58 1.53 10.42 6.10
CA MET A 58 2.14 9.30 5.41
C MET A 58 1.13 8.74 4.41
N ARG A 59 1.38 8.99 3.12
CA ARG A 59 0.50 8.56 2.03
C ARG A 59 0.39 7.04 2.01
N GLY A 60 -0.81 6.52 1.81
CA GLY A 60 -1.07 5.09 1.66
C GLY A 60 -0.81 4.58 0.23
N LEU A 61 -0.73 3.25 0.06
CA LEU A 61 -0.62 2.63 -1.26
C LEU A 61 -1.74 3.08 -2.22
N ARG A 62 -2.95 3.35 -1.70
CA ARG A 62 -4.07 3.82 -2.52
C ARG A 62 -3.81 5.21 -3.10
N GLU A 63 -3.19 6.09 -2.32
CA GLU A 63 -2.87 7.45 -2.74
C GLU A 63 -1.68 7.44 -3.70
N LEU A 64 -0.64 6.66 -3.43
CA LEU A 64 0.49 6.47 -4.34
C LEU A 64 0.04 5.89 -5.70
N LEU A 65 -0.88 4.91 -5.69
CA LEU A 65 -1.49 4.38 -6.91
C LEU A 65 -2.34 5.42 -7.64
N GLN A 66 -3.01 6.31 -6.92
CA GLN A 66 -3.77 7.40 -7.53
C GLN A 66 -2.83 8.40 -8.21
N GLN A 67 -1.74 8.79 -7.53
CA GLN A 67 -0.70 9.65 -8.09
C GLN A 67 -0.09 9.02 -9.35
N LEU A 68 0.24 7.73 -9.33
CA LEU A 68 0.75 6.99 -10.49
C LEU A 68 -0.24 7.00 -11.66
N LYS A 69 -1.54 6.80 -11.39
CA LYS A 69 -2.59 6.87 -12.41
C LYS A 69 -2.74 8.28 -12.99
N ASP A 70 -2.57 9.30 -12.16
CA ASP A 70 -2.64 10.70 -12.59
C ASP A 70 -1.41 11.06 -13.45
N GLU A 71 -0.20 10.62 -13.07
CA GLU A 71 1.03 10.71 -13.85
C GLU A 71 0.90 10.05 -15.23
N ARG A 72 0.28 8.87 -15.28
CA ARG A 72 -0.02 8.18 -16.55
C ARG A 72 -1.00 8.99 -17.41
N ARG A 73 -2.09 9.47 -16.80
CA ARG A 73 -3.12 10.25 -17.50
C ARG A 73 -2.54 11.55 -18.08
N GLN A 74 -1.72 12.26 -17.31
CA GLN A 74 -1.06 13.48 -17.77
C GLN A 74 -0.19 13.25 -19.01
N ARG A 75 0.56 12.15 -19.06
CA ARG A 75 1.36 11.79 -20.25
C ARG A 75 0.49 11.51 -21.47
N LEU A 76 -0.59 10.74 -21.31
CA LEU A 76 -1.54 10.42 -22.40
C LEU A 76 -2.26 11.66 -22.94
N GLU A 77 -2.59 12.61 -22.07
CA GLU A 77 -3.29 13.86 -22.42
C GLU A 77 -2.34 14.93 -22.99
N ARG A 78 -1.02 14.77 -22.82
CA ARG A 78 -0.03 15.76 -23.24
C ARG A 78 0.47 15.52 -24.66
N PHE A 79 0.90 14.29 -24.94
CA PHE A 79 1.59 13.95 -26.18
C PHE A 79 0.67 13.36 -27.25
N ASP A 80 1.03 13.56 -28.51
CA ASP A 80 0.41 12.90 -29.66
C ASP A 80 1.40 11.94 -30.34
N ILE A 81 1.18 10.63 -30.21
CA ILE A 81 2.00 9.61 -30.87
C ILE A 81 1.87 9.66 -32.40
N GLY A 82 0.73 10.11 -32.92
CA GLY A 82 0.47 10.20 -34.36
C GLY A 82 1.45 11.13 -35.07
N SER A 83 1.91 12.18 -34.39
CA SER A 83 2.85 13.17 -34.93
C SER A 83 4.23 12.61 -35.34
N THR A 84 4.65 11.48 -34.78
CA THR A 84 5.97 10.87 -35.06
C THR A 84 6.18 10.56 -36.54
N MET A 85 5.15 10.02 -37.19
CA MET A 85 5.18 9.67 -38.60
C MET A 85 5.06 10.91 -39.49
N GLU A 86 4.32 11.92 -39.00
CA GLU A 86 4.15 13.20 -39.69
C GLU A 86 5.46 14.00 -39.69
N ASP A 87 6.25 13.94 -38.62
CA ASP A 87 7.57 14.58 -38.56
C ASP A 87 8.54 13.99 -39.60
N ILE A 88 8.62 12.65 -39.70
CA ILE A 88 9.42 11.98 -40.73
C ILE A 88 8.97 12.42 -42.13
N ARG A 89 7.66 12.47 -42.36
CA ARG A 89 7.11 12.91 -43.65
C ARG A 89 7.45 14.38 -43.95
N ARG A 90 7.39 15.25 -42.96
CA ARG A 90 7.75 16.67 -43.06
C ARG A 90 9.22 16.82 -43.46
N GLN A 91 10.13 16.12 -42.77
CA GLN A 91 11.56 16.16 -43.08
C GLN A 91 11.85 15.63 -44.50
N LEU A 92 11.18 14.56 -44.94
CA LEU A 92 11.30 14.05 -46.30
C LEU A 92 10.83 15.05 -47.36
N ASN A 93 9.69 15.71 -47.11
CA ASN A 93 9.17 16.73 -48.03
C ASN A 93 10.12 17.92 -48.13
N GLU A 94 10.73 18.35 -47.03
CA GLU A 94 11.74 19.41 -47.03
C GLU A 94 12.97 19.02 -47.86
N ILE A 95 13.45 17.77 -47.72
CA ILE A 95 14.54 17.22 -48.54
C ILE A 95 14.17 17.21 -50.03
N LEU A 96 12.97 16.72 -50.35
CA LEU A 96 12.47 16.68 -51.73
C LEU A 96 12.28 18.09 -52.31
N ASP A 97 11.85 19.07 -51.52
CA ASP A 97 11.68 20.44 -51.96
C ASP A 97 13.02 21.13 -52.23
N MET A 98 14.06 20.83 -51.46
CA MET A 98 15.43 21.27 -51.76
C MET A 98 15.92 20.71 -53.09
N GLU A 99 15.70 19.41 -53.33
CA GLU A 99 16.09 18.74 -54.57
C GLU A 99 15.27 19.26 -55.77
N LYS A 100 13.95 19.43 -55.62
CA LYS A 100 13.08 20.01 -56.67
C LYS A 100 13.49 21.42 -57.05
N LYS A 101 13.83 22.27 -56.07
CA LYS A 101 14.34 23.63 -56.35
C LYS A 101 15.62 23.58 -57.17
N THR A 102 16.57 22.72 -56.78
CA THR A 102 17.81 22.52 -57.52
C THR A 102 17.57 21.99 -58.93
N ILE A 103 16.68 21.00 -59.11
CA ILE A 103 16.31 20.47 -60.42
C ILE A 103 15.66 21.53 -61.30
N ASN A 104 14.72 22.32 -60.76
CA ASN A 104 14.05 23.38 -61.54
C ASN A 104 15.03 24.49 -61.94
N ASP A 105 15.86 24.96 -61.00
CA ASP A 105 16.92 25.93 -61.29
C ASP A 105 17.89 25.40 -62.35
N TRP A 106 18.18 24.10 -62.30
CA TRP A 106 19.04 23.41 -63.24
C TRP A 106 18.40 23.33 -64.64
N ILE A 107 17.14 22.90 -64.75
CA ILE A 107 16.37 22.83 -66.03
C ILE A 107 16.19 24.22 -66.66
N ASP A 108 15.90 25.25 -65.86
CA ASP A 108 15.69 26.62 -66.34
C ASP A 108 16.99 27.25 -66.87
N ARG A 109 18.14 26.93 -66.24
CA ARG A 109 19.46 27.38 -66.70
C ARG A 109 19.92 26.67 -67.97
N THR A 110 19.64 25.37 -68.13
CA THR A 110 19.98 24.61 -69.34
C THR A 110 19.15 25.05 -70.56
N ARG A 111 17.98 25.68 -70.37
CA ARG A 111 17.16 26.25 -71.45
C ARG A 111 17.65 27.62 -71.97
N SER A 112 18.63 28.26 -71.31
CA SER A 112 19.17 29.58 -71.69
C SER A 112 20.61 29.45 -72.21
N PRO A 113 20.89 29.64 -73.52
CA PRO A 113 22.18 29.31 -74.14
C PRO A 113 23.42 30.06 -73.62
N ASP A 114 23.26 31.27 -73.06
CA ASP A 114 24.39 32.14 -72.70
C ASP A 114 24.99 31.89 -71.30
N HIS A 115 24.37 31.05 -70.46
CA HIS A 115 24.79 30.84 -69.06
C HIS A 115 25.20 29.42 -68.68
N ALA A 116 25.19 28.47 -69.62
CA ALA A 116 25.56 27.07 -69.36
C ALA A 116 27.05 26.92 -68.98
N GLN A 117 27.92 27.78 -69.52
CA GLN A 117 29.37 27.62 -69.42
C GLN A 117 29.95 28.04 -68.06
N GLU A 118 29.45 29.14 -67.46
CA GLU A 118 29.84 29.58 -66.09
C GLU A 118 29.36 28.59 -65.00
N PHE A 119 28.26 27.88 -65.24
CA PHE A 119 27.68 26.95 -64.27
C PHE A 119 28.40 25.59 -64.25
N ILE A 120 28.81 25.07 -65.41
CA ILE A 120 29.63 23.84 -65.49
C ILE A 120 30.96 24.02 -64.74
N GLU A 121 31.55 25.22 -64.81
CA GLU A 121 32.77 25.56 -64.05
C GLU A 121 32.53 25.52 -62.53
N SER A 122 31.37 26.00 -62.06
CA SER A 122 30.99 25.97 -60.63
C SER A 122 30.69 24.57 -60.08
N LEU A 123 30.25 23.64 -60.93
CA LEU A 123 30.04 22.23 -60.57
C LEU A 123 31.35 21.43 -60.59
N GLY A 124 32.28 21.77 -61.50
CA GLY A 124 33.60 21.16 -61.62
C GLY A 124 34.47 21.35 -60.38
N GLU A 125 34.36 22.50 -59.70
CA GLU A 125 35.11 22.76 -58.46
C GLU A 125 34.73 21.82 -57.29
N GLY A 126 33.55 21.19 -57.33
CA GLY A 126 33.09 20.24 -56.31
C GLY A 126 33.57 18.79 -56.50
N LEU A 127 33.98 18.40 -57.71
CA LEU A 127 34.16 16.98 -58.09
C LEU A 127 35.60 16.58 -58.43
N THR A 128 36.56 17.50 -58.53
CA THR A 128 37.95 17.18 -58.91
C THR A 128 38.93 17.21 -57.75
N LYS A 129 38.97 16.14 -56.95
CA LYS A 129 40.14 15.75 -56.15
C LYS A 129 40.37 14.24 -56.21
N ASN A 130 40.73 13.73 -57.39
CA ASN A 130 41.66 12.60 -57.53
C ASN A 130 41.98 12.34 -59.02
N SER A 131 43.28 12.18 -59.29
CA SER A 131 43.93 11.68 -60.53
C SER A 131 44.59 12.69 -61.49
N LEU A 132 45.72 12.24 -62.04
CA LEU A 132 46.89 12.92 -62.62
C LEU A 132 46.71 13.58 -64.02
N PRO A 133 47.69 14.42 -64.46
CA PRO A 133 47.56 15.28 -65.64
C PRO A 133 47.98 14.60 -66.96
N GLY A 134 47.25 14.85 -68.04
CA GLY A 134 47.63 14.42 -69.38
C GLY A 134 46.67 14.86 -70.49
N GLU A 135 47.14 15.83 -71.26
CA GLU A 135 46.81 16.14 -72.67
C GLU A 135 45.43 16.72 -73.04
N ALA A 136 45.48 18.01 -73.36
CA ALA A 136 44.47 18.76 -74.09
C ALA A 136 44.58 18.49 -75.61
N SER A 137 43.44 18.26 -76.27
CA SER A 137 42.97 18.98 -77.48
C SER A 137 41.94 18.17 -78.28
N ALA A 138 40.64 18.52 -78.13
CA ALA A 138 39.57 18.33 -79.12
C ALA A 138 38.25 18.96 -78.61
N GLU A 139 38.16 20.29 -78.59
CA GLU A 139 36.98 21.05 -78.14
C GLU A 139 36.32 21.75 -79.33
N SER A 140 35.20 21.22 -79.84
CA SER A 140 34.12 22.01 -80.46
C SER A 140 32.87 21.20 -80.86
N GLU A 141 32.92 19.86 -80.94
CA GLU A 141 31.73 19.03 -81.26
C GLU A 141 31.14 18.25 -80.07
N LYS A 142 31.79 18.23 -78.91
CA LYS A 142 31.31 17.50 -77.71
C LYS A 142 30.27 18.25 -76.88
N ASN A 143 30.18 19.58 -76.99
CA ASN A 143 29.36 20.38 -76.07
C ASN A 143 27.85 20.20 -76.26
N SER A 144 27.37 19.99 -77.49
CA SER A 144 25.93 19.77 -77.72
C SER A 144 25.45 18.39 -77.23
N TYR A 145 26.31 17.38 -77.23
CA TYR A 145 25.96 16.02 -76.78
C TYR A 145 26.00 15.91 -75.25
N SER A 146 26.94 16.60 -74.59
CA SER A 146 26.95 16.73 -73.14
C SER A 146 25.73 17.50 -72.64
N ASP A 147 25.35 18.62 -73.29
CA ASP A 147 24.19 19.41 -72.86
C ASP A 147 22.86 18.66 -73.01
N GLN A 148 22.71 17.85 -74.06
CA GLN A 148 21.53 16.99 -74.26
C GLN A 148 21.47 15.82 -73.28
N LEU A 149 22.61 15.14 -73.03
CA LEU A 149 22.68 14.07 -72.04
C LEU A 149 22.41 14.59 -70.63
N LEU A 150 22.99 15.73 -70.29
CA LEU A 150 22.77 16.38 -69.01
C LEU A 150 21.30 16.81 -68.88
N SER A 151 20.70 17.47 -69.89
CA SER A 151 19.27 17.87 -69.86
C SER A 151 18.36 16.67 -69.64
N SER A 152 18.71 15.52 -70.21
CA SER A 152 17.97 14.28 -70.03
C SER A 152 18.06 13.71 -68.60
N ILE A 153 19.11 14.03 -67.84
CA ILE A 153 19.28 13.59 -66.45
C ILE A 153 18.37 14.42 -65.52
N GLY A 154 18.33 15.74 -65.69
CA GLY A 154 17.42 16.60 -64.92
C GLY A 154 15.95 16.27 -65.16
N GLU A 155 15.55 16.02 -66.41
CA GLU A 155 14.18 15.61 -66.75
C GLU A 155 13.82 14.23 -66.18
N LYS A 156 14.77 13.27 -66.18
CA LYS A 156 14.58 11.96 -65.53
C LYS A 156 14.44 12.07 -64.02
N ASN A 157 15.26 12.89 -63.37
CA ASN A 157 15.19 13.13 -61.92
C ASN A 157 13.87 13.83 -61.53
N TYR A 158 13.41 14.77 -62.37
CA TYR A 158 12.11 15.41 -62.20
C TYR A 158 10.95 14.41 -62.30
N GLU A 159 10.94 13.55 -63.34
CA GLU A 159 9.93 12.49 -63.50
C GLU A 159 10.01 11.43 -62.39
N PHE A 160 11.20 11.11 -61.89
CA PHE A 160 11.37 10.21 -60.74
C PHE A 160 10.72 10.79 -59.48
N ILE A 161 11.03 12.04 -59.12
CA ILE A 161 10.48 12.69 -57.93
C ILE A 161 8.97 12.88 -58.03
N LYS A 162 8.44 13.14 -59.23
CA LYS A 162 6.99 13.29 -59.46
C LYS A 162 6.21 11.98 -59.30
N ASN A 163 6.84 10.84 -59.60
CA ASN A 163 6.25 9.52 -59.51
C ASN A 163 6.57 8.81 -58.17
N LEU A 164 7.08 9.53 -57.18
CA LEU A 164 7.33 8.97 -55.85
C LEU A 164 6.01 8.56 -55.16
N PRO A 165 6.00 7.44 -54.42
CA PRO A 165 4.86 7.05 -53.59
C PRO A 165 4.54 8.09 -52.51
N ASP A 166 3.28 8.15 -52.07
CA ASP A 166 2.81 9.09 -51.01
C ASP A 166 3.19 8.64 -49.59
N ASP A 167 3.66 7.40 -49.41
CA ASP A 167 4.04 6.84 -48.12
C ASP A 167 5.55 7.03 -47.82
N SER A 168 5.86 7.45 -46.60
CA SER A 168 7.24 7.78 -46.20
C SER A 168 8.19 6.58 -46.28
N ALA A 169 7.70 5.37 -46.00
CA ALA A 169 8.53 4.16 -46.04
C ALA A 169 9.05 3.87 -47.46
N SER A 170 8.15 3.89 -48.45
CA SER A 170 8.51 3.68 -49.85
C SER A 170 9.30 4.85 -50.42
N MET A 171 9.03 6.09 -50.00
CA MET A 171 9.86 7.25 -50.36
C MET A 171 11.31 7.05 -49.89
N ILE A 172 11.52 6.66 -48.63
CA ILE A 172 12.86 6.42 -48.09
C ILE A 172 13.58 5.33 -48.88
N ASN A 173 12.88 4.23 -49.20
CA ASN A 173 13.47 3.12 -49.98
C ASN A 173 13.84 3.55 -51.40
N ALA A 174 12.98 4.32 -52.08
CA ALA A 174 13.25 4.83 -53.41
C ALA A 174 14.42 5.84 -53.43
N LEU A 175 14.52 6.69 -52.40
CA LEU A 175 15.57 7.70 -52.28
C LEU A 175 16.94 7.13 -51.87
N GLN A 176 16.99 5.90 -51.35
CA GLN A 176 18.23 5.26 -50.94
C GLN A 176 19.15 4.95 -52.14
N ASP A 177 18.56 4.60 -53.28
CA ASP A 177 19.27 4.34 -54.53
C ASP A 177 19.29 5.57 -55.47
N TYR A 178 18.80 6.72 -55.00
CA TYR A 178 18.69 7.95 -55.79
C TYR A 178 19.96 8.80 -55.71
N GLU A 179 20.44 9.27 -56.87
CA GLU A 179 21.57 10.18 -56.99
C GLU A 179 21.09 11.64 -56.90
N PHE A 180 21.31 12.26 -55.73
CA PHE A 180 20.94 13.66 -55.47
C PHE A 180 21.80 14.64 -56.26
N LEU A 181 21.15 15.63 -56.90
CA LEU A 181 21.85 16.77 -57.51
C LEU A 181 22.22 17.81 -56.44
N ASN A 182 21.41 17.96 -55.39
CA ASN A 182 21.68 18.86 -54.28
C ASN A 182 22.47 18.18 -53.16
N THR A 183 23.73 18.62 -52.96
CA THR A 183 24.60 18.08 -51.91
C THR A 183 24.11 18.33 -50.48
N ASP A 184 23.32 19.38 -50.25
CA ASP A 184 22.74 19.66 -48.93
C ASP A 184 21.49 18.79 -48.68
N ALA A 185 20.66 18.57 -49.71
CA ALA A 185 19.56 17.60 -49.63
C ALA A 185 20.07 16.18 -49.34
N GLN A 186 21.17 15.77 -49.98
CA GLN A 186 21.83 14.50 -49.71
C GLN A 186 22.31 14.39 -48.26
N LYS A 187 22.94 15.45 -47.71
CA LYS A 187 23.39 15.46 -46.31
C LYS A 187 22.23 15.33 -45.34
N GLU A 188 21.13 16.07 -45.55
CA GLU A 188 19.95 16.00 -44.68
C GLU A 188 19.26 14.63 -44.78
N PHE A 189 19.20 14.03 -45.97
CA PHE A 189 18.72 12.65 -46.13
C PHE A 189 19.58 11.64 -45.37
N LEU A 190 20.91 11.73 -45.49
CA LEU A 190 21.83 10.86 -44.74
C LEU A 190 21.72 11.05 -43.23
N LYS A 191 21.45 12.28 -42.75
CA LYS A 191 21.18 12.54 -41.33
C LYS A 191 19.88 11.88 -40.87
N LEU A 192 18.79 12.02 -41.63
CA LEU A 192 17.51 11.38 -41.34
C LEU A 192 17.65 9.86 -41.23
N ILE A 193 18.30 9.22 -42.21
CA ILE A 193 18.57 7.77 -42.18
C ILE A 193 19.37 7.37 -40.94
N ASN A 194 20.42 8.14 -40.60
CA ASN A 194 21.22 7.85 -39.41
C ASN A 194 20.41 8.00 -38.12
N HIS A 195 19.54 8.99 -38.00
CA HIS A 195 18.64 9.14 -36.85
C HIS A 195 17.65 7.99 -36.73
N LEU A 196 17.01 7.57 -37.83
CA LEU A 196 16.10 6.43 -37.83
C LEU A 196 16.80 5.13 -37.46
N ARG A 197 17.99 4.88 -38.01
CA ARG A 197 18.83 3.72 -37.66
C ARG A 197 19.19 3.73 -36.18
N LYS A 198 19.56 4.89 -35.63
CA LYS A 198 19.85 5.07 -34.20
C LYS A 198 18.62 4.76 -33.36
N ALA A 199 17.45 5.28 -33.72
CA ALA A 199 16.20 5.06 -33.00
C ALA A 199 15.79 3.59 -32.95
N MET A 200 15.83 2.89 -34.09
CA MET A 200 15.50 1.47 -34.15
C MET A 200 16.50 0.61 -33.36
N THR A 201 17.80 0.93 -33.44
CA THR A 201 18.83 0.21 -32.69
C THR A 201 18.66 0.44 -31.18
N GLN A 202 18.41 1.68 -30.75
CA GLN A 202 18.16 1.99 -29.35
C GLN A 202 16.87 1.32 -28.83
N SER A 203 15.82 1.26 -29.65
CA SER A 203 14.58 0.57 -29.27
C SER A 203 14.79 -0.91 -28.98
N LEU A 204 15.66 -1.58 -29.73
CA LEU A 204 15.84 -3.03 -29.64
C LEU A 204 17.01 -3.43 -28.71
N PHE A 205 18.09 -2.64 -28.67
CA PHE A 205 19.38 -3.06 -28.11
C PHE A 205 19.98 -2.10 -27.06
N LYS A 206 19.30 -1.02 -26.65
CA LYS A 206 19.83 -0.01 -25.69
C LYS A 206 20.43 -0.60 -24.41
N ASN A 207 19.88 -1.71 -23.89
CA ASN A 207 20.39 -2.38 -22.69
C ASN A 207 21.28 -3.60 -22.98
N ILE A 208 21.29 -4.08 -24.22
CA ILE A 208 21.93 -5.33 -24.63
C ILE A 208 23.34 -5.09 -25.18
N CYS A 209 23.55 -3.99 -25.90
CA CYS A 209 24.82 -3.71 -26.55
C CYS A 209 25.49 -2.47 -25.94
N ARG A 210 26.73 -2.61 -25.49
CA ARG A 210 27.64 -1.50 -25.21
C ARG A 210 28.15 -0.93 -26.54
N MET A 211 27.31 -0.26 -27.33
CA MET A 211 27.75 0.23 -28.65
C MET A 211 27.78 1.75 -28.81
N ILE A 212 29.03 2.18 -28.89
CA ILE A 212 29.67 3.34 -29.52
C ILE A 212 28.75 4.08 -30.49
N ASP A 213 28.79 5.42 -30.42
CA ASP A 213 28.01 6.39 -31.21
C ASP A 213 28.01 6.21 -32.75
N GLN A 214 28.78 5.24 -33.29
CA GLN A 214 28.86 4.87 -34.72
C GLN A 214 28.97 3.35 -34.90
N ILE A 215 27.91 2.71 -35.39
CA ILE A 215 27.86 1.27 -35.73
C ILE A 215 28.67 1.02 -37.00
N SER A 216 29.67 0.14 -36.94
CA SER A 216 30.45 -0.33 -38.10
C SER A 216 29.83 -1.59 -38.75
N GLU A 217 30.19 -1.91 -40.00
CA GLU A 217 29.75 -3.16 -40.64
C GLU A 217 30.16 -4.43 -39.86
N GLY A 218 31.27 -4.35 -39.09
CA GLY A 218 31.72 -5.42 -38.21
C GLY A 218 30.77 -5.69 -37.04
N ASP A 219 30.09 -4.65 -36.55
CA ASP A 219 29.18 -4.73 -35.41
C ASP A 219 27.85 -5.40 -35.78
N ILE A 220 27.35 -5.13 -37.00
CA ILE A 220 26.15 -5.76 -37.55
C ILE A 220 26.33 -7.28 -37.65
N LYS A 221 27.52 -7.73 -38.06
CA LYS A 221 27.84 -9.16 -38.13
C LYS A 221 27.83 -9.82 -36.74
N ARG A 222 28.36 -9.12 -35.73
CA ARG A 222 28.35 -9.59 -34.33
C ARG A 222 26.92 -9.68 -33.77
N ILE A 223 26.10 -8.67 -34.00
CA ILE A 223 24.67 -8.68 -33.62
C ILE A 223 23.93 -9.82 -34.31
N LYS A 224 24.19 -10.06 -35.60
CA LYS A 224 23.59 -11.18 -36.33
C LYS A 224 23.94 -12.54 -35.72
N GLU A 225 25.21 -12.77 -35.40
CA GLU A 225 25.66 -14.01 -34.75
C GLU A 225 25.00 -14.17 -33.38
N MET A 226 24.87 -13.10 -32.59
CA MET A 226 24.18 -13.11 -31.30
C MET A 226 22.69 -13.42 -31.42
N VAL A 227 21.95 -12.75 -32.32
CA VAL A 227 20.51 -12.99 -32.52
C VAL A 227 20.25 -14.41 -33.01
N LYS A 228 21.11 -14.94 -33.88
CA LYS A 228 21.02 -16.32 -34.34
C LYS A 228 21.20 -17.32 -33.19
N ASP A 229 22.24 -17.15 -32.37
CA ASP A 229 22.49 -18.01 -31.21
C ASP A 229 21.34 -17.90 -30.18
N LEU A 230 20.72 -16.72 -30.05
CA LEU A 230 19.53 -16.49 -29.23
C LEU A 230 18.30 -17.25 -29.76
N ASN A 231 18.04 -17.23 -31.07
CA ASN A 231 16.94 -18.01 -31.65
C ASN A 231 17.14 -19.51 -31.41
N GLU A 232 18.36 -20.03 -31.62
CA GLU A 232 18.67 -21.44 -31.31
C GLU A 232 18.41 -21.78 -29.83
N MET A 233 18.76 -20.86 -28.93
CA MET A 233 18.52 -20.99 -27.50
C MET A 233 17.03 -20.97 -27.13
N LEU A 234 16.25 -20.07 -27.75
CA LEU A 234 14.80 -19.97 -27.57
C LEU A 234 14.07 -21.22 -28.06
N VAL A 235 14.46 -21.75 -29.22
CA VAL A 235 13.91 -23.01 -29.76
C VAL A 235 14.13 -24.17 -28.78
N LYS A 236 15.36 -24.31 -28.23
CA LYS A 236 15.65 -25.33 -27.20
C LYS A 236 14.77 -25.15 -25.97
N LYS A 237 14.62 -23.92 -25.48
CA LYS A 237 13.75 -23.61 -24.34
C LYS A 237 12.29 -23.97 -24.59
N ILE A 238 11.76 -23.63 -25.77
CA ILE A 238 10.39 -23.96 -26.19
C ILE A 238 10.20 -25.48 -26.30
N ALA A 239 11.23 -26.20 -26.74
CA ALA A 239 11.25 -27.66 -26.79
C ALA A 239 11.41 -28.33 -25.40
N GLY A 240 11.66 -27.56 -24.34
CA GLY A 240 11.91 -28.07 -22.98
C GLY A 240 13.31 -28.65 -22.76
N GLU A 241 14.24 -28.35 -23.66
CA GLU A 241 15.66 -28.74 -23.59
C GLU A 241 16.49 -27.66 -22.87
N ASP A 242 17.71 -28.01 -22.44
CA ASP A 242 18.62 -27.04 -21.81
C ASP A 242 19.13 -26.03 -22.86
N PRO A 243 18.82 -24.74 -22.69
CA PRO A 243 19.21 -23.70 -23.63
C PRO A 243 20.73 -23.43 -23.68
N ASP A 244 21.51 -23.88 -22.69
CA ASP A 244 22.97 -23.64 -22.61
C ASP A 244 23.36 -22.14 -22.59
N PHE A 245 22.72 -21.40 -21.68
CA PHE A 245 22.93 -19.95 -21.51
C PHE A 245 24.40 -19.59 -21.15
N ASN A 246 25.13 -20.50 -20.48
CA ASN A 246 26.53 -20.27 -20.13
C ASN A 246 27.41 -20.15 -21.38
N SER A 247 27.22 -21.05 -22.35
CA SER A 247 27.97 -20.97 -23.62
C SER A 247 27.63 -19.71 -24.42
N PHE A 248 26.36 -19.27 -24.36
CA PHE A 248 25.94 -18.00 -24.96
C PHE A 248 26.68 -16.81 -24.34
N MET A 249 26.75 -16.75 -23.00
CA MET A 249 27.46 -15.67 -22.29
C MET A 249 28.97 -15.73 -22.47
N GLU A 250 29.57 -16.91 -22.64
CA GLU A 250 31.01 -17.02 -22.96
C GLU A 250 31.35 -16.42 -24.35
N LYS A 251 30.42 -16.52 -25.31
CA LYS A 251 30.63 -16.03 -26.69
C LYS A 251 30.28 -14.55 -26.87
N HIS A 252 29.18 -14.10 -26.27
CA HIS A 252 28.59 -12.79 -26.51
C HIS A 252 28.55 -11.89 -25.27
N GLY A 253 29.06 -12.36 -24.13
CA GLY A 253 29.04 -11.65 -22.85
C GLY A 253 29.72 -10.28 -22.87
N ASP A 254 30.69 -10.07 -23.77
CA ASP A 254 31.40 -8.80 -23.94
C ASP A 254 30.56 -7.70 -24.59
N MET A 255 29.44 -8.07 -25.22
CA MET A 255 28.51 -7.11 -25.83
C MET A 255 27.61 -6.45 -24.79
N PHE A 256 27.38 -7.10 -23.65
CA PHE A 256 26.53 -6.58 -22.59
C PHE A 256 27.21 -5.44 -21.82
N GLY A 257 26.44 -4.41 -21.46
CA GLY A 257 26.93 -3.21 -20.77
C GLY A 257 27.32 -3.45 -19.30
N ASP A 258 27.19 -2.42 -18.47
CA ASP A 258 27.57 -2.49 -17.04
C ASP A 258 26.64 -3.38 -16.18
N SER A 259 25.64 -4.03 -16.79
CA SER A 259 24.69 -4.93 -16.12
C SER A 259 24.31 -6.11 -17.02
N PRO A 260 25.23 -7.10 -17.19
CA PRO A 260 24.94 -8.31 -17.95
C PRO A 260 23.90 -9.18 -17.23
N PRO A 261 23.00 -9.87 -17.97
CA PRO A 261 22.01 -10.76 -17.38
C PRO A 261 22.68 -11.95 -16.69
N GLN A 262 22.23 -12.29 -15.48
CA GLN A 262 22.81 -13.39 -14.70
C GLN A 262 22.28 -14.76 -15.12
N ASN A 263 21.07 -14.79 -15.70
CA ASN A 263 20.41 -16.01 -16.13
C ASN A 263 19.49 -15.75 -17.32
N LEU A 264 19.06 -16.84 -17.97
CA LEU A 264 18.20 -16.78 -19.14
C LEU A 264 16.83 -16.13 -18.85
N GLU A 265 16.27 -16.29 -17.65
CA GLU A 265 14.98 -15.67 -17.33
C GLU A 265 15.08 -14.15 -17.26
N GLU A 266 16.12 -13.63 -16.60
CA GLU A 266 16.42 -12.21 -16.55
C GLU A 266 16.65 -11.64 -17.95
N PHE A 267 17.42 -12.34 -18.78
CA PHE A 267 17.66 -11.91 -20.16
C PHE A 267 16.38 -11.86 -20.99
N LEU A 268 15.54 -12.89 -20.89
CA LEU A 268 14.26 -12.93 -21.61
C LEU A 268 13.30 -11.86 -21.11
N ASN A 269 13.27 -11.58 -19.82
CA ASN A 269 12.45 -10.49 -19.27
C ASN A 269 12.87 -9.13 -19.86
N GLN A 270 14.17 -8.87 -20.00
CA GLN A 270 14.68 -7.64 -20.61
C GLN A 270 14.27 -7.52 -22.08
N ILE A 271 14.40 -8.60 -22.86
CA ILE A 271 14.00 -8.62 -24.28
C ILE A 271 12.49 -8.46 -24.42
N GLN A 272 11.71 -9.21 -23.63
CA GLN A 272 10.25 -9.11 -23.63
C GLN A 272 9.78 -7.71 -23.27
N GLN A 273 10.44 -7.04 -22.32
CA GLN A 273 10.14 -5.65 -21.96
C GLN A 273 10.36 -4.72 -23.16
N GLN A 274 11.52 -4.79 -23.83
CA GLN A 274 11.78 -3.93 -25.00
C GLN A 274 10.81 -4.20 -26.15
N MET A 275 10.52 -5.47 -26.45
CA MET A 275 9.55 -5.84 -27.48
C MET A 275 8.14 -5.36 -27.12
N SER A 276 7.75 -5.43 -25.84
CA SER A 276 6.45 -4.93 -25.38
C SER A 276 6.33 -3.41 -25.57
N VAL A 277 7.41 -2.66 -25.36
CA VAL A 277 7.46 -1.20 -25.59
C VAL A 277 7.28 -0.89 -27.07
N THR A 278 8.03 -1.56 -27.95
CA THR A 278 7.91 -1.38 -29.41
C THR A 278 6.52 -1.77 -29.90
N GLN A 279 5.98 -2.90 -29.45
CA GLN A 279 4.64 -3.33 -29.83
C GLN A 279 3.56 -2.38 -29.29
N SER A 280 3.73 -1.83 -28.09
CA SER A 280 2.80 -0.85 -27.52
C SER A 280 2.82 0.46 -28.30
N LEU A 281 4.00 0.91 -28.74
CA LEU A 281 4.15 2.06 -29.64
C LEU A 281 3.36 1.84 -30.94
N VAL A 282 3.59 0.71 -31.61
CA VAL A 282 2.92 0.35 -32.86
C VAL A 282 1.40 0.25 -32.63
N ASN A 283 0.96 -0.46 -31.60
CA ASN A 283 -0.46 -0.62 -31.28
C ASN A 283 -1.16 0.72 -31.00
N SER A 284 -0.43 1.71 -30.49
CA SER A 284 -0.96 3.04 -30.18
C SER A 284 -1.00 4.00 -31.39
N MET A 285 -0.46 3.60 -32.53
CA MET A 285 -0.53 4.32 -33.80
C MET A 285 -1.77 3.91 -34.61
N SER A 286 -2.17 4.74 -35.59
CA SER A 286 -3.22 4.37 -36.55
C SER A 286 -2.81 3.19 -37.43
N THR A 287 -3.78 2.46 -38.01
CA THR A 287 -3.51 1.30 -38.87
C THR A 287 -2.58 1.61 -40.05
N ASP A 288 -2.72 2.79 -40.66
CA ASP A 288 -1.88 3.20 -41.78
C ASP A 288 -0.43 3.46 -41.33
N GLN A 289 -0.27 4.08 -40.15
CA GLN A 289 1.04 4.34 -39.55
C GLN A 289 1.72 3.04 -39.09
N GLN A 290 0.96 2.07 -38.57
CA GLN A 290 1.48 0.74 -38.23
C GLN A 290 2.12 0.06 -39.44
N HIS A 291 1.43 0.08 -40.59
CA HIS A 291 1.95 -0.47 -41.83
C HIS A 291 3.19 0.29 -42.32
N GLN A 292 3.19 1.62 -42.24
CA GLN A 292 4.35 2.44 -42.62
C GLN A 292 5.57 2.17 -41.72
N MET A 293 5.36 2.05 -40.41
CA MET A 293 6.43 1.74 -39.46
C MET A 293 7.01 0.35 -39.70
N GLN A 294 6.16 -0.65 -39.94
CA GLN A 294 6.61 -2.01 -40.28
C GLN A 294 7.40 -2.05 -41.60
N ALA A 295 6.97 -1.29 -42.61
CA ALA A 295 7.68 -1.15 -43.87
C ALA A 295 9.02 -0.41 -43.70
N MET A 296 9.09 0.58 -42.80
CA MET A 296 10.34 1.27 -42.47
C MET A 296 11.32 0.40 -41.70
N MET A 297 10.86 -0.53 -40.84
CA MET A 297 11.77 -1.44 -40.14
C MET A 297 12.43 -2.47 -41.08
N HIS A 298 11.78 -2.79 -42.20
CA HIS A 298 12.28 -3.79 -43.16
C HIS A 298 13.43 -3.21 -44.01
N GLY A 299 14.57 -3.90 -44.08
CA GLY A 299 15.69 -3.55 -44.96
C GLY A 299 16.64 -2.45 -44.45
N LYS A 300 16.48 -1.94 -43.22
CA LYS A 300 17.29 -0.82 -42.69
C LYS A 300 18.55 -1.20 -41.96
N PHE A 301 18.73 -2.48 -41.63
CA PHE A 301 19.99 -2.98 -41.07
C PHE A 301 21.03 -3.34 -42.13
N GLY A 302 20.68 -3.27 -43.43
CA GLY A 302 21.60 -3.49 -44.54
C GLY A 302 22.05 -4.95 -44.76
N ASP A 303 21.63 -5.89 -43.91
CA ASP A 303 21.92 -7.33 -44.02
C ASP A 303 20.59 -8.13 -44.04
N PRO A 304 20.20 -8.72 -45.19
CA PRO A 304 18.98 -9.54 -45.31
C PRO A 304 18.94 -10.74 -44.36
N ASP A 305 20.10 -11.28 -43.96
CA ASP A 305 20.14 -12.40 -43.02
C ASP A 305 19.77 -11.95 -41.61
N LEU A 306 20.20 -10.76 -41.19
CA LEU A 306 19.87 -10.21 -39.87
C LEU A 306 18.35 -9.93 -39.77
N ASP A 307 17.76 -9.36 -40.81
CA ASP A 307 16.30 -9.13 -40.88
C ASP A 307 15.52 -10.45 -40.73
N ASN A 308 15.99 -11.52 -41.36
CA ASN A 308 15.39 -12.85 -41.23
C ASN A 308 15.51 -13.42 -39.80
N GLU A 309 16.67 -13.25 -39.15
CA GLU A 309 16.86 -13.71 -37.77
C GLU A 309 16.04 -12.89 -36.76
N LEU A 310 15.88 -11.58 -36.97
CA LEU A 310 15.00 -10.73 -36.15
C LEU A 310 13.52 -11.10 -36.33
N ALA A 311 13.10 -11.41 -37.55
CA ALA A 311 11.73 -11.87 -37.82
C ALA A 311 11.44 -13.23 -37.14
N LYS A 312 12.42 -14.15 -37.11
CA LYS A 312 12.32 -15.40 -36.34
C LYS A 312 12.23 -15.13 -34.84
N LEU A 313 13.10 -14.27 -34.32
CA LEU A 313 13.11 -13.87 -32.90
C LEU A 313 11.75 -13.32 -32.48
N ALA A 314 11.19 -12.39 -33.26
CA ALA A 314 9.87 -11.82 -32.99
C ALA A 314 8.77 -12.89 -32.94
N LYS A 315 8.80 -13.87 -33.86
CA LYS A 315 7.84 -14.98 -33.89
C LYS A 315 8.00 -15.96 -32.72
N GLU A 316 9.24 -16.26 -32.32
CA GLU A 316 9.54 -17.13 -31.18
C GLU A 316 9.16 -16.46 -29.85
N LEU A 317 9.37 -15.15 -29.75
CA LEU A 317 8.92 -14.35 -28.62
C LEU A 317 7.39 -14.22 -28.60
N ASP A 318 6.70 -14.03 -29.74
CA ASP A 318 5.23 -13.99 -29.82
C ASP A 318 4.59 -15.27 -29.23
N PHE A 319 5.20 -16.43 -29.46
CA PHE A 319 4.80 -17.68 -28.83
C PHE A 319 4.91 -17.67 -27.29
N LEU A 320 5.84 -16.88 -26.73
CA LEU A 320 6.00 -16.65 -25.30
C LEU A 320 5.05 -15.55 -24.75
N ASN A 321 4.14 -15.03 -25.58
CA ASN A 321 3.04 -14.10 -25.27
C ASN A 321 3.42 -12.71 -24.70
N PRO A 322 4.34 -11.94 -25.30
CA PRO A 322 4.58 -10.54 -24.98
C PRO A 322 3.44 -9.69 -25.54
N GLN A 323 2.35 -9.51 -24.78
CA GLN A 323 1.29 -8.61 -25.19
C GLN A 323 1.71 -7.15 -24.97
N GLY A 324 1.83 -6.40 -26.07
CA GLY A 324 1.91 -4.93 -26.02
C GLY A 324 0.55 -4.35 -25.64
N LYS A 325 0.55 -3.31 -24.79
CA LYS A 325 -0.66 -2.60 -24.42
C LYS A 325 -0.96 -1.52 -25.45
N GLU A 326 -2.24 -1.32 -25.73
CA GLU A 326 -2.71 -0.17 -26.49
C GLU A 326 -2.87 1.02 -25.54
N TYR A 327 -2.25 2.15 -25.89
CA TYR A 327 -2.38 3.40 -25.15
C TYR A 327 -3.11 4.43 -25.99
N ASN A 328 -4.17 4.99 -25.43
CA ASN A 328 -4.98 6.01 -26.09
C ASN A 328 -4.42 7.40 -25.81
N PHE A 329 -3.57 7.89 -26.71
CA PHE A 329 -3.07 9.26 -26.67
C PHE A 329 -4.12 10.23 -27.19
N SER A 330 -4.27 11.37 -26.51
CA SER A 330 -5.22 12.42 -26.86
C SER A 330 -4.63 13.82 -26.76
N GLY A 331 -3.31 13.92 -26.62
CA GLY A 331 -2.61 15.19 -26.55
C GLY A 331 -2.40 15.86 -27.90
N ASN A 332 -1.71 17.00 -27.85
CA ASN A 332 -1.41 17.83 -29.04
C ASN A 332 0.08 18.14 -29.16
N GLU A 333 0.93 17.76 -28.19
CA GLU A 333 2.36 18.01 -28.25
C GLU A 333 3.00 17.02 -29.22
N GLU A 334 3.55 17.55 -30.32
CA GLU A 334 4.29 16.78 -31.32
C GLU A 334 5.56 16.18 -30.71
N ILE A 335 5.84 14.92 -31.04
CA ILE A 335 7.03 14.20 -30.58
C ILE A 335 7.70 13.46 -31.74
N ASP A 336 9.03 13.36 -31.68
CA ASP A 336 9.78 12.55 -32.62
C ASP A 336 9.75 11.06 -32.21
N LEU A 337 10.25 10.19 -33.10
CA LEU A 337 10.25 8.74 -32.87
C LEU A 337 11.07 8.34 -31.64
N LEU A 338 12.18 9.02 -31.34
CA LEU A 338 13.04 8.70 -30.19
C LEU A 338 12.32 9.03 -28.88
N ALA A 339 11.76 10.23 -28.79
CA ALA A 339 10.94 10.67 -27.66
C ALA A 339 9.71 9.78 -27.47
N ALA A 340 9.09 9.29 -28.55
CA ALA A 340 7.98 8.35 -28.46
C ALA A 340 8.39 6.99 -27.89
N ILE A 341 9.56 6.46 -28.28
CA ILE A 341 10.10 5.23 -27.68
C ILE A 341 10.39 5.43 -26.19
N GLU A 342 11.01 6.55 -25.81
CA GLU A 342 11.29 6.87 -24.40
C GLU A 342 9.99 7.01 -23.58
N LEU A 343 8.99 7.70 -24.12
CA LEU A 343 7.66 7.80 -23.52
C LEU A 343 7.02 6.42 -23.32
N MET A 344 7.15 5.51 -24.28
CA MET A 344 6.66 4.13 -24.15
C MET A 344 7.43 3.31 -23.11
N GLN A 345 8.73 3.55 -22.96
CA GLN A 345 9.52 2.96 -21.86
C GLN A 345 8.99 3.45 -20.50
N GLU A 346 8.75 4.75 -20.34
CA GLU A 346 8.14 5.31 -19.12
C GLU A 346 6.75 4.73 -18.84
N MET A 347 5.90 4.63 -19.85
CA MET A 347 4.54 4.08 -19.72
C MET A 347 4.56 2.61 -19.30
N SER A 348 5.47 1.82 -19.86
CA SER A 348 5.69 0.42 -19.45
C SER A 348 6.15 0.33 -17.99
N LYS A 349 7.08 1.19 -17.56
CA LYS A 349 7.51 1.28 -16.16
C LYS A 349 6.35 1.64 -15.22
N LEU A 350 5.53 2.64 -15.58
CA LEU A 350 4.33 3.00 -14.81
C LEU A 350 3.40 1.81 -14.63
N ASP A 351 3.15 1.05 -15.70
CA ASP A 351 2.27 -0.11 -15.65
C ASP A 351 2.84 -1.27 -14.82
N GLN A 352 4.14 -1.52 -14.89
CA GLN A 352 4.82 -2.51 -14.05
C GLN A 352 4.72 -2.12 -12.57
N LEU A 353 4.98 -0.86 -12.25
CA LEU A 353 4.88 -0.36 -10.88
C LEU A 353 3.42 -0.39 -10.38
N GLU A 354 2.44 -0.05 -11.24
CA GLU A 354 1.02 -0.19 -10.92
C GLU A 354 0.68 -1.64 -10.54
N GLN A 355 1.14 -2.61 -11.33
CA GLN A 355 0.92 -4.02 -11.06
C GLN A 355 1.56 -4.46 -9.75
N GLN A 356 2.81 -4.07 -9.48
CA GLN A 356 3.50 -4.37 -8.21
C GLN A 356 2.73 -3.80 -7.01
N MET A 357 2.31 -2.54 -7.10
CA MET A 357 1.54 -1.88 -6.05
C MET A 357 0.16 -2.51 -5.84
N GLN A 358 -0.56 -2.89 -6.90
CA GLN A 358 -1.84 -3.60 -6.80
C GLN A 358 -1.65 -4.96 -6.11
N HIS A 359 -0.63 -5.74 -6.48
CA HIS A 359 -0.32 -7.00 -5.81
C HIS A 359 0.02 -6.80 -4.33
N ALA A 360 0.79 -5.77 -4.00
CA ALA A 360 1.13 -5.40 -2.63
C ALA A 360 -0.11 -5.00 -1.82
N GLN A 361 -1.08 -4.30 -2.41
CA GLN A 361 -2.36 -4.00 -1.76
C GLN A 361 -3.11 -5.27 -1.36
N TYR A 362 -3.13 -6.29 -2.23
CA TYR A 362 -3.84 -7.55 -1.95
C TYR A 362 -3.12 -8.45 -0.96
N ASN A 363 -1.81 -8.62 -1.09
CA ASN A 363 -1.05 -9.57 -0.26
C ASN A 363 -0.48 -8.94 1.03
N GLY A 364 -0.38 -7.60 1.10
CA GLY A 364 0.21 -6.86 2.22
C GLY A 364 1.74 -6.88 2.27
N LYS A 365 2.42 -7.25 1.18
CA LYS A 365 3.87 -7.32 1.06
C LYS A 365 4.39 -6.17 0.20
N VAL A 366 4.79 -5.10 0.87
CA VAL A 366 5.33 -3.89 0.23
C VAL A 366 6.78 -4.08 -0.23
N ASP A 367 7.52 -4.99 0.40
CA ASP A 367 8.94 -5.30 0.11
C ASP A 367 9.22 -5.76 -1.33
N ASN A 368 8.19 -6.14 -2.08
CA ASN A 368 8.32 -6.61 -3.47
C ASN A 368 8.21 -5.46 -4.49
N ILE A 369 7.93 -4.24 -4.05
CA ILE A 369 7.82 -3.08 -4.95
C ILE A 369 9.22 -2.53 -5.23
N ASP A 370 9.49 -2.17 -6.48
CA ASP A 370 10.78 -1.63 -6.87
C ASP A 370 10.97 -0.18 -6.36
N HIS A 371 11.98 0.00 -5.50
CA HIS A 371 12.29 1.29 -4.87
C HIS A 371 12.86 2.31 -5.86
N ASP A 372 13.63 1.86 -6.85
CA ASP A 372 14.25 2.75 -7.83
C ASP A 372 13.21 3.28 -8.81
N MET A 373 12.25 2.43 -9.21
CA MET A 373 11.10 2.86 -10.01
C MET A 373 10.21 3.87 -9.27
N ILE A 374 9.98 3.69 -7.97
CA ILE A 374 9.22 4.67 -7.18
C ILE A 374 9.95 6.01 -7.14
N ARG A 375 11.26 6.00 -6.90
CA ARG A 375 12.06 7.23 -6.85
C ARG A 375 12.01 7.97 -8.18
N GLU A 376 12.18 7.24 -9.29
CA GLU A 376 12.17 7.80 -10.65
C GLU A 376 10.80 8.39 -11.03
N LEU A 377 9.70 7.67 -10.74
CA LEU A 377 8.37 8.01 -11.24
C LEU A 377 7.51 8.86 -10.29
N LEU A 378 7.68 8.69 -8.97
CA LEU A 378 6.85 9.36 -7.94
C LEU A 378 7.66 10.28 -7.02
N GLY A 379 9.00 10.26 -7.11
CA GLY A 379 9.91 11.11 -6.35
C GLY A 379 10.34 10.54 -4.99
N ASP A 380 11.26 11.25 -4.32
CA ASP A 380 11.88 10.81 -3.06
C ASP A 380 10.88 10.70 -1.91
N GLU A 381 9.87 11.57 -1.85
CA GLU A 381 8.87 11.53 -0.79
C GLU A 381 8.06 10.22 -0.82
N ALA A 382 7.71 9.73 -2.01
CA ALA A 382 6.96 8.48 -2.17
C ALA A 382 7.79 7.26 -1.75
N LEU A 383 9.11 7.31 -2.00
CA LEU A 383 10.04 6.29 -1.53
C LEU A 383 10.11 6.28 0.00
N VAL A 384 10.20 7.45 0.64
CA VAL A 384 10.21 7.56 2.10
C VAL A 384 8.92 6.99 2.70
N ASP A 385 7.76 7.26 2.09
CA ASP A 385 6.48 6.68 2.51
C ASP A 385 6.50 5.14 2.39
N LEU A 386 7.04 4.59 1.31
CA LEU A 386 7.16 3.14 1.14
C LEU A 386 8.08 2.49 2.20
N GLU A 387 9.24 3.09 2.45
CA GLU A 387 10.20 2.62 3.46
C GLU A 387 9.62 2.69 4.88
N LYS A 388 8.83 3.73 5.15
CA LYS A 388 8.05 3.83 6.38
C LYS A 388 7.05 2.67 6.48
N MET A 389 6.36 2.28 5.40
CA MET A 389 5.41 1.15 5.43
C MET A 389 6.10 -0.18 5.74
N SER A 390 7.20 -0.47 5.05
CA SER A 390 7.95 -1.72 5.23
C SER A 390 8.55 -1.85 6.63
N SER A 391 8.90 -0.73 7.26
CA SER A 391 9.48 -0.71 8.61
C SER A 391 8.46 -0.75 9.75
N MET A 392 7.16 -0.51 9.52
CA MET A 392 6.15 -0.41 10.58
C MET A 392 6.13 -1.62 11.54
N LEU A 393 6.05 -2.84 11.00
CA LEU A 393 6.00 -4.06 11.81
C LEU A 393 7.27 -4.24 12.64
N LYS A 394 8.44 -3.91 12.07
CA LYS A 394 9.72 -3.96 12.76
C LYS A 394 9.80 -2.92 13.87
N THR A 395 9.26 -1.71 13.64
CA THR A 395 9.17 -0.64 14.64
C THR A 395 8.27 -1.05 15.82
N MET A 396 7.10 -1.65 15.53
CA MET A 396 6.21 -2.18 16.57
C MET A 396 6.84 -3.35 17.35
N GLU A 397 7.61 -4.22 16.68
CA GLU A 397 8.34 -5.32 17.31
C GLU A 397 9.43 -4.80 18.26
N ASN A 398 10.22 -3.83 17.81
CA ASN A 398 11.27 -3.18 18.62
C ASN A 398 10.70 -2.48 19.87
N ALA A 399 9.52 -1.87 19.75
CA ALA A 399 8.81 -1.27 20.89
C ALA A 399 8.15 -2.31 21.82
N GLY A 400 8.11 -3.58 21.39
CA GLY A 400 7.55 -4.70 22.14
C GLY A 400 6.02 -4.76 22.10
N TYR A 401 5.36 -4.15 21.11
CA TYR A 401 3.90 -4.22 20.94
C TYR A 401 3.44 -5.47 20.20
N VAL A 402 4.26 -5.95 19.27
CA VAL A 402 4.00 -7.15 18.47
C VAL A 402 5.20 -8.09 18.57
N ARG A 403 4.97 -9.37 18.29
CA ARG A 403 5.99 -10.40 18.17
C ARG A 403 5.66 -11.30 16.99
N LYS A 404 6.68 -11.79 16.31
CA LYS A 404 6.53 -12.82 15.28
C LYS A 404 6.45 -14.21 15.93
N GLU A 405 5.38 -14.96 15.66
CA GLU A 405 5.21 -16.35 16.04
C GLU A 405 5.08 -17.21 14.77
N GLY A 406 6.17 -17.90 14.42
CA GLY A 406 6.28 -18.61 13.13
C GLY A 406 6.19 -17.65 11.95
N ASN A 407 5.13 -17.80 11.14
CA ASN A 407 4.87 -16.93 9.99
C ASN A 407 3.79 -15.86 10.25
N LYS A 408 3.30 -15.74 11.49
CA LYS A 408 2.24 -14.81 11.87
C LYS A 408 2.74 -13.76 12.86
N TRP A 409 2.14 -12.59 12.81
CA TRP A 409 2.38 -11.51 13.76
C TRP A 409 1.27 -11.48 14.80
N GLU A 410 1.63 -11.41 16.07
CA GLU A 410 0.69 -11.38 17.18
C GLU A 410 1.03 -10.24 18.14
N LEU A 411 0.02 -9.72 18.83
CA LEU A 411 0.16 -8.70 19.85
C LEU A 411 0.85 -9.30 21.07
N THR A 412 1.68 -8.52 21.75
CA THR A 412 2.21 -8.89 23.06
C THR A 412 1.23 -8.45 24.17
N PRO A 413 1.41 -8.90 25.43
CA PRO A 413 0.68 -8.35 26.57
C PRO A 413 0.82 -6.83 26.76
N ARG A 414 1.86 -6.20 26.19
CA ARG A 414 2.00 -4.75 26.15
C ARG A 414 1.09 -4.16 25.06
N GLY A 415 1.08 -4.75 23.87
CA GLY A 415 0.18 -4.38 22.76
C GLY A 415 -1.30 -4.45 23.16
N THR A 416 -1.72 -5.54 23.79
CA THR A 416 -3.11 -5.71 24.23
C THR A 416 -3.52 -4.70 25.30
N ARG A 417 -2.63 -4.37 26.24
CA ARG A 417 -2.87 -3.31 27.24
C ARG A 417 -2.96 -1.93 26.61
N SER A 418 -2.07 -1.59 25.67
CA SER A 418 -2.13 -0.32 24.94
C SER A 418 -3.46 -0.17 24.18
N LEU A 419 -3.90 -1.23 23.51
CA LEU A 419 -5.19 -1.27 22.82
C LEU A 419 -6.37 -1.07 23.79
N GLY A 420 -6.32 -1.72 24.96
CA GLY A 420 -7.33 -1.54 26.02
C GLY A 420 -7.34 -0.12 26.62
N GLN A 421 -6.19 0.53 26.75
CA GLN A 421 -6.07 1.91 27.20
C GLN A 421 -6.69 2.87 26.19
N LYS A 422 -6.40 2.72 24.90
CA LYS A 422 -7.04 3.55 23.86
C LYS A 422 -8.55 3.36 23.85
N ALA A 423 -9.04 2.11 23.96
CA ALA A 423 -10.47 1.83 24.07
C ALA A 423 -11.12 2.54 25.27
N LEU A 424 -10.43 2.56 26.43
CA LEU A 424 -10.87 3.24 27.64
C LEU A 424 -10.91 4.76 27.45
N ASP A 425 -9.85 5.35 26.90
CA ASP A 425 -9.72 6.79 26.65
C ASP A 425 -10.79 7.29 25.67
N GLU A 426 -11.09 6.53 24.63
CA GLU A 426 -12.16 6.86 23.68
C GLU A 426 -13.55 6.87 24.33
N ILE A 427 -13.84 5.91 25.22
CA ILE A 427 -15.10 5.90 25.97
C ILE A 427 -15.17 7.09 26.93
N TYR A 428 -14.08 7.41 27.65
CA TYR A 428 -14.03 8.57 28.55
C TYR A 428 -14.13 9.92 27.81
N ASN A 429 -13.49 10.05 26.65
CA ASN A 429 -13.55 11.29 25.88
C ASN A 429 -14.96 11.57 25.35
N LYS A 430 -15.70 10.53 24.94
CA LYS A 430 -17.13 10.66 24.63
C LYS A 430 -17.93 11.09 25.87
N LEU A 431 -17.63 10.51 27.03
CA LEU A 431 -18.28 10.84 28.29
C LEU A 431 -18.04 12.30 28.73
N LYS A 432 -16.82 12.82 28.59
CA LYS A 432 -16.51 14.24 28.87
C LYS A 432 -17.29 15.20 27.97
N LYS A 433 -17.51 14.84 26.70
CA LYS A 433 -18.32 15.66 25.78
C LYS A 433 -19.81 15.67 26.13
N GLN A 434 -20.32 14.63 26.82
CA GLN A 434 -21.72 14.53 27.23
C GLN A 434 -21.99 14.96 28.69
N SER A 435 -20.98 14.94 29.56
CA SER A 435 -21.12 15.19 31.00
C SER A 435 -20.50 16.53 31.43
N LEU A 436 -21.11 17.65 31.05
CA LEU A 436 -20.97 18.90 31.80
C LEU A 436 -21.79 18.80 33.10
N GLY A 437 -21.21 18.23 34.16
CA GLY A 437 -21.85 18.25 35.48
C GLY A 437 -21.28 17.29 36.53
N ASN A 438 -20.58 17.87 37.51
CA ASN A 438 -20.34 17.37 38.88
C ASN A 438 -19.77 15.96 39.07
N HIS A 439 -18.44 15.88 39.13
CA HIS A 439 -17.78 14.84 39.91
C HIS A 439 -17.69 15.27 41.37
N ALA A 440 -18.55 14.72 42.22
CA ALA A 440 -18.45 14.89 43.68
C ALA A 440 -17.22 14.16 44.24
N VAL A 441 -16.59 14.82 45.21
CA VAL A 441 -15.41 14.41 46.00
C VAL A 441 -15.69 13.07 46.74
N PRO A 442 -14.68 12.20 46.97
CA PRO A 442 -14.86 10.92 47.68
C PRO A 442 -15.33 11.13 49.14
N GLU A 443 -16.32 10.34 49.59
CA GLU A 443 -16.79 10.26 51.00
C GLU A 443 -16.19 9.06 51.74
N GLU A 444 -16.10 9.19 53.07
CA GLU A 444 -15.35 8.35 54.03
C GLU A 444 -16.06 7.03 54.42
N GLY A 445 -15.27 6.00 54.72
CA GLY A 445 -15.74 4.71 55.27
C GLY A 445 -15.23 4.47 56.71
N ARG A 446 -16.04 3.80 57.55
CA ARG A 446 -15.79 3.64 59.00
C ARG A 446 -14.99 2.39 59.42
N PHE A 447 -14.74 1.47 58.48
CA PHE A 447 -14.00 0.22 58.72
C PHE A 447 -13.15 -0.06 57.49
N GLY A 448 -11.89 -0.52 57.60
CA GLY A 448 -11.05 -0.66 56.40
C GLY A 448 -9.57 -0.96 56.62
N GLU A 449 -8.84 -1.10 55.53
CA GLU A 449 -7.38 -1.23 55.48
C GLU A 449 -6.73 0.15 55.73
N ARG A 450 -5.56 0.17 56.39
CA ARG A 450 -4.93 1.41 56.87
C ARG A 450 -4.37 2.22 55.70
N THR A 451 -4.86 3.43 55.48
CA THR A 451 -4.18 4.43 54.64
C THR A 451 -3.12 5.18 55.47
N GLU A 452 -2.07 5.68 54.81
CA GLU A 452 -1.05 6.53 55.45
C GLU A 452 -1.57 7.94 55.79
N GLU A 453 -2.76 8.29 55.30
CA GLU A 453 -3.44 9.53 55.65
C GLU A 453 -4.08 9.44 57.05
N SER A 454 -4.01 10.54 57.78
CA SER A 454 -4.57 10.67 59.12
C SER A 454 -5.64 11.76 59.15
N LYS A 455 -6.60 11.61 60.05
CA LYS A 455 -7.63 12.61 60.35
C LYS A 455 -7.72 12.88 61.85
N PRO A 456 -8.23 14.06 62.28
CA PRO A 456 -8.56 14.30 63.67
C PRO A 456 -9.53 13.24 64.22
N TYR A 457 -9.31 12.82 65.45
CA TYR A 457 -10.15 11.85 66.14
C TYR A 457 -11.52 12.44 66.47
N GLU A 458 -12.58 11.78 66.01
CA GLU A 458 -13.95 12.09 66.40
C GLU A 458 -14.54 10.99 67.28
N PHE A 459 -15.48 11.37 68.15
CA PHE A 459 -16.14 10.41 69.03
C PHE A 459 -16.89 9.34 68.22
N GLY A 460 -16.41 8.09 68.30
CA GLY A 460 -16.93 6.96 67.54
C GLY A 460 -15.94 6.35 66.53
N ASP A 461 -14.81 7.01 66.27
CA ASP A 461 -13.73 6.44 65.46
C ASP A 461 -13.03 5.28 66.19
N PRO A 462 -12.54 4.24 65.48
CA PRO A 462 -11.66 3.24 66.06
C PRO A 462 -10.40 3.91 66.64
N PHE A 463 -10.02 3.56 67.87
CA PHE A 463 -8.90 4.20 68.59
C PHE A 463 -7.52 3.72 68.09
N HIS A 464 -7.27 3.88 66.79
CA HIS A 464 -6.02 3.56 66.11
C HIS A 464 -5.23 4.86 65.86
N LEU A 465 -4.57 5.35 66.90
CA LEU A 465 -3.82 6.62 66.86
C LEU A 465 -2.66 6.59 65.87
N HIS A 466 -2.58 7.61 65.02
CA HIS A 466 -1.40 7.93 64.22
C HIS A 466 -0.35 8.61 65.13
N MET A 467 0.37 7.80 65.91
CA MET A 467 1.29 8.26 66.96
C MET A 467 2.23 9.40 66.53
N PRO A 468 2.90 9.39 65.36
CA PRO A 468 3.76 10.51 64.95
C PRO A 468 3.03 11.84 64.79
N ARG A 469 1.81 11.85 64.24
CA ARG A 469 0.97 13.04 64.04
C ARG A 469 0.42 13.52 65.36
N THR A 470 -0.09 12.59 66.18
CA THR A 470 -0.59 12.88 67.52
C THR A 470 0.48 13.50 68.42
N ILE A 471 1.69 12.96 68.42
CA ILE A 471 2.81 13.52 69.19
C ILE A 471 3.23 14.87 68.60
N ARG A 472 3.27 15.01 67.27
CA ARG A 472 3.59 16.29 66.61
C ARG A 472 2.58 17.38 66.97
N ASN A 473 1.29 17.11 66.92
CA ASN A 473 0.23 18.06 67.29
C ASN A 473 0.37 18.49 68.76
N ALA A 474 0.70 17.54 69.65
CA ALA A 474 0.95 17.85 71.06
C ALA A 474 2.21 18.72 71.28
N VAL A 475 3.28 18.48 70.50
CA VAL A 475 4.53 19.28 70.54
C VAL A 475 4.33 20.66 69.93
N ASP A 476 3.59 20.77 68.83
CA ASP A 476 3.26 22.05 68.18
C ASP A 476 2.40 22.92 69.11
N ARG A 477 1.58 22.31 69.98
CA ARG A 477 0.76 23.04 70.98
C ARG A 477 1.55 23.50 72.21
N ASP A 478 2.28 22.60 72.88
CA ASP A 478 2.91 22.88 74.19
C ASP A 478 4.41 23.23 74.07
N GLY A 479 4.99 23.19 72.87
CA GLY A 479 6.42 23.40 72.62
C GLY A 479 7.28 22.16 72.92
N SER A 480 8.60 22.26 72.71
CA SER A 480 9.57 21.15 72.85
C SER A 480 9.85 20.71 74.30
N GLY A 481 9.01 21.09 75.26
CA GLY A 481 9.17 20.77 76.68
C GLY A 481 8.81 19.33 77.02
N THR A 482 9.63 18.67 77.84
CA THR A 482 9.32 17.36 78.42
C THR A 482 8.81 17.50 79.85
N PRO A 483 7.72 16.80 80.25
CA PRO A 483 7.00 15.77 79.51
C PRO A 483 5.90 16.34 78.58
N ILE A 484 5.76 15.72 77.39
CA ILE A 484 4.70 16.04 76.42
C ILE A 484 3.36 15.55 76.99
N LYS A 485 2.39 16.46 77.16
CA LYS A 485 1.03 16.13 77.63
C LYS A 485 0.11 15.94 76.44
N LEU A 486 -0.39 14.72 76.22
CA LEU A 486 -1.38 14.46 75.17
C LEU A 486 -2.78 14.86 75.63
N ARG A 487 -3.54 15.56 74.78
CA ARG A 487 -4.98 15.84 74.94
C ARG A 487 -5.77 15.20 73.80
N SER A 488 -7.07 15.04 73.99
CA SER A 488 -7.97 14.48 72.97
C SER A 488 -7.96 15.26 71.66
N GLU A 489 -7.68 16.56 71.70
CA GLU A 489 -7.57 17.44 70.52
C GLU A 489 -6.33 17.14 69.67
N ASP A 490 -5.30 16.51 70.24
CA ASP A 490 -4.07 16.15 69.52
C ASP A 490 -4.24 14.84 68.75
N PHE A 491 -5.25 14.05 69.10
CA PHE A 491 -5.41 12.70 68.59
C PHE A 491 -5.76 12.74 67.12
N GLU A 492 -4.87 12.19 66.30
CA GLU A 492 -5.20 11.80 64.94
C GLU A 492 -5.28 10.28 64.85
N VAL A 493 -6.23 9.78 64.08
CA VAL A 493 -6.40 8.36 63.78
C VAL A 493 -6.07 8.10 62.32
N TYR A 494 -5.56 6.89 62.03
CA TYR A 494 -5.39 6.44 60.66
C TYR A 494 -6.73 6.41 59.94
N ARG A 495 -6.77 6.94 58.72
CA ARG A 495 -7.91 6.74 57.82
C ARG A 495 -7.94 5.26 57.45
N SER A 496 -9.13 4.66 57.47
CA SER A 496 -9.32 3.26 57.12
C SER A 496 -10.28 3.16 55.94
N GLU A 497 -9.79 2.71 54.79
CA GLU A 497 -10.62 2.55 53.59
C GLU A 497 -11.11 1.10 53.46
N LEU A 498 -12.43 0.91 53.36
CA LEU A 498 -13.01 -0.42 53.14
C LEU A 498 -12.81 -0.83 51.68
N ILE A 499 -11.65 -1.40 51.35
CA ILE A 499 -11.42 -1.95 50.01
C ILE A 499 -12.27 -3.24 49.88
N THR A 500 -13.51 -3.08 49.41
CA THR A 500 -14.39 -4.22 49.12
C THR A 500 -13.94 -4.89 47.82
N GLN A 501 -13.37 -6.09 47.89
CA GLN A 501 -13.06 -6.87 46.69
C GLN A 501 -14.34 -7.15 45.88
N THR A 502 -14.25 -7.05 44.56
CA THR A 502 -15.34 -7.38 43.64
C THR A 502 -14.87 -8.45 42.66
N ALA A 503 -15.62 -9.55 42.58
CA ALA A 503 -15.48 -10.56 41.55
C ALA A 503 -16.58 -10.37 40.50
N THR A 504 -16.16 -10.03 39.28
CA THR A 504 -17.05 -9.75 38.15
C THR A 504 -16.86 -10.79 37.06
N VAL A 505 -17.95 -11.37 36.57
CA VAL A 505 -17.97 -12.10 35.31
C VAL A 505 -18.66 -11.24 34.26
N LEU A 506 -17.93 -10.83 33.23
CA LEU A 506 -18.47 -10.17 32.05
C LEU A 506 -18.87 -11.23 31.03
N MET A 507 -20.17 -11.36 30.77
CA MET A 507 -20.73 -12.25 29.76
C MET A 507 -21.00 -11.44 28.48
N VAL A 508 -20.33 -11.82 27.39
CA VAL A 508 -20.44 -11.21 26.06
C VAL A 508 -21.13 -12.20 25.13
N ASP A 509 -22.25 -11.78 24.55
CA ASP A 509 -22.97 -12.53 23.52
C ASP A 509 -22.16 -12.52 22.21
N LEU A 510 -21.89 -13.72 21.67
CA LEU A 510 -21.15 -13.95 20.42
C LEU A 510 -22.04 -14.45 19.29
N SER A 511 -23.36 -14.32 19.44
CA SER A 511 -24.32 -14.72 18.42
C SER A 511 -24.25 -13.84 17.17
N TRP A 512 -24.66 -14.42 16.05
CA TRP A 512 -24.67 -13.73 14.76
C TRP A 512 -25.54 -12.46 14.73
N SER A 513 -26.59 -12.36 15.56
CA SER A 513 -27.40 -11.14 15.68
C SER A 513 -26.60 -9.94 16.17
N MET A 514 -25.65 -10.17 17.09
CA MET A 514 -24.76 -9.13 17.59
C MET A 514 -23.86 -8.56 16.50
N ALA A 515 -23.42 -9.40 15.55
CA ALA A 515 -22.59 -9.00 14.42
C ALA A 515 -23.37 -8.16 13.41
N LEU A 516 -24.56 -8.62 13.00
CA LEU A 516 -25.45 -7.89 12.07
C LEU A 516 -25.75 -6.46 12.51
N ARG A 517 -25.85 -6.21 13.82
CA ARG A 517 -26.21 -4.90 14.38
C ARG A 517 -25.02 -4.02 14.73
N GLY A 518 -23.78 -4.49 14.51
CA GLY A 518 -22.55 -3.82 14.94
C GLY A 518 -22.33 -3.79 16.46
N SER A 519 -23.22 -4.42 17.23
CA SER A 519 -23.21 -4.49 18.70
C SER A 519 -22.01 -5.24 19.26
N PHE A 520 -21.53 -6.25 18.52
CA PHE A 520 -20.39 -7.07 18.91
C PHE A 520 -19.12 -6.25 19.15
N GLN A 521 -18.81 -5.31 18.23
CA GLN A 521 -17.61 -4.48 18.33
C GLN A 521 -17.63 -3.59 19.57
N SER A 522 -18.79 -3.00 19.86
CA SER A 522 -18.99 -2.25 21.10
C SER A 522 -18.77 -3.12 22.34
N ALA A 523 -19.33 -4.33 22.36
CA ALA A 523 -19.18 -5.24 23.51
C ALA A 523 -17.72 -5.66 23.72
N LYS A 524 -17.00 -5.98 22.64
CA LYS A 524 -15.56 -6.29 22.65
C LYS A 524 -14.74 -5.12 23.21
N LYS A 525 -14.99 -3.91 22.72
CA LYS A 525 -14.33 -2.68 23.19
C LYS A 525 -14.58 -2.44 24.68
N VAL A 526 -15.81 -2.65 25.16
CA VAL A 526 -16.14 -2.54 26.59
C VAL A 526 -15.42 -3.60 27.41
N ALA A 527 -15.36 -4.84 26.93
CA ALA A 527 -14.64 -5.91 27.62
C ALA A 527 -13.15 -5.57 27.78
N MET A 528 -12.52 -5.03 26.72
CA MET A 528 -11.14 -4.58 26.74
C MET A 528 -10.92 -3.40 27.71
N ALA A 529 -11.77 -2.38 27.62
CA ALA A 529 -11.70 -1.20 28.47
C ALA A 529 -11.90 -1.56 29.95
N LEU A 530 -12.87 -2.43 30.27
CA LEU A 530 -13.14 -2.88 31.62
C LEU A 530 -12.00 -3.73 32.18
N HIS A 531 -11.42 -4.62 31.36
CA HIS A 531 -10.23 -5.38 31.75
C HIS A 531 -9.08 -4.44 32.09
N ASN A 532 -8.79 -3.47 31.23
CA ASN A 532 -7.72 -2.51 31.46
C ASN A 532 -7.99 -1.64 32.70
N LEU A 533 -9.23 -1.14 32.88
CA LEU A 533 -9.61 -0.35 34.05
C LEU A 533 -9.44 -1.14 35.36
N ILE A 534 -9.90 -2.39 35.40
CA ILE A 534 -9.80 -3.23 36.60
C ILE A 534 -8.34 -3.57 36.88
N SER A 535 -7.58 -3.99 35.87
CA SER A 535 -6.17 -4.35 36.05
C SER A 535 -5.26 -3.17 36.39
N SER A 536 -5.62 -1.94 36.01
CA SER A 536 -4.83 -0.73 36.32
C SER A 536 -5.26 -0.05 37.62
N ALA A 537 -6.56 0.23 37.80
CA ALA A 537 -7.08 1.04 38.90
C ALA A 537 -7.59 0.21 40.10
N TYR A 538 -7.95 -1.06 39.89
CA TYR A 538 -8.55 -1.92 40.92
C TYR A 538 -7.89 -3.31 40.96
N PRO A 539 -6.58 -3.43 41.22
CA PRO A 539 -5.84 -4.69 41.08
C PRO A 539 -6.29 -5.82 42.00
N GLN A 540 -7.03 -5.50 43.08
CA GLN A 540 -7.62 -6.49 44.00
C GLN A 540 -8.95 -7.07 43.49
N ASP A 541 -9.55 -6.47 42.46
CA ASP A 541 -10.77 -6.97 41.84
C ASP A 541 -10.46 -8.07 40.82
N SER A 542 -11.36 -9.04 40.71
CA SER A 542 -11.23 -10.15 39.76
C SER A 542 -12.20 -9.99 38.61
N LEU A 543 -11.71 -10.05 37.37
CA LEU A 543 -12.53 -10.05 36.16
C LEU A 543 -12.35 -11.37 35.41
N TYR A 544 -13.48 -12.01 35.08
CA TYR A 544 -13.51 -13.10 34.09
C TYR A 544 -14.37 -12.68 32.91
N ILE A 545 -13.97 -13.05 31.70
CA ILE A 545 -14.73 -12.77 30.48
C ILE A 545 -15.25 -14.10 29.95
N LEU A 546 -16.54 -14.17 29.69
CA LEU A 546 -17.20 -15.32 29.10
C LEU A 546 -17.82 -14.92 27.78
N GLY A 547 -17.41 -15.57 26.69
CA GLY A 547 -18.10 -15.51 25.41
C GLY A 547 -19.15 -16.60 25.35
N PHE A 548 -20.35 -16.30 24.86
CA PHE A 548 -21.38 -17.33 24.70
C PHE A 548 -22.15 -17.22 23.37
N SER A 549 -22.32 -18.39 22.75
CA SER A 549 -23.12 -18.67 21.56
C SER A 549 -23.98 -19.91 21.87
N ALA A 550 -23.95 -20.96 21.04
CA ALA A 550 -24.47 -22.28 21.40
C ALA A 550 -23.77 -22.86 22.65
N TYR A 551 -22.50 -22.51 22.87
CA TYR A 551 -21.73 -22.85 24.07
C TYR A 551 -21.16 -21.59 24.73
N ALA A 552 -20.89 -21.67 26.03
CA ALA A 552 -20.18 -20.63 26.77
C ALA A 552 -18.73 -21.07 27.02
N LYS A 553 -17.78 -20.17 26.81
CA LYS A 553 -16.34 -20.40 27.00
C LYS A 553 -15.71 -19.21 27.73
N GLU A 554 -14.71 -19.48 28.55
CA GLU A 554 -13.89 -18.43 29.15
C GLU A 554 -12.92 -17.88 28.10
N ILE A 555 -12.93 -16.57 27.92
CA ILE A 555 -12.02 -15.85 27.01
C ILE A 555 -10.89 -15.29 27.87
N LYS A 556 -9.64 -15.59 27.50
CA LYS A 556 -8.49 -15.00 28.17
C LYS A 556 -8.30 -13.56 27.67
N PRO A 557 -7.78 -12.65 28.53
CA PRO A 557 -7.58 -11.27 28.11
C PRO A 557 -6.70 -11.11 26.86
N TYR A 558 -5.74 -12.02 26.67
CA TYR A 558 -4.86 -12.06 25.50
C TYR A 558 -5.62 -12.34 24.19
N ASP A 559 -6.67 -13.16 24.25
CA ASP A 559 -7.47 -13.58 23.08
C ASP A 559 -8.56 -12.55 22.73
N LEU A 560 -8.81 -11.58 23.63
CA LEU A 560 -9.91 -10.63 23.51
C LEU A 560 -9.84 -9.76 22.25
N PRO A 561 -8.66 -9.26 21.79
CA PRO A 561 -8.53 -8.55 20.52
C PRO A 561 -8.82 -9.43 19.30
N TYR A 562 -8.57 -10.73 19.41
CA TYR A 562 -8.77 -11.72 18.34
C TYR A 562 -10.16 -12.34 18.34
N LEU A 563 -11.00 -11.96 19.31
CA LEU A 563 -12.34 -12.48 19.44
C LEU A 563 -13.18 -12.10 18.22
N GLN A 564 -13.73 -13.13 17.59
CA GLN A 564 -14.72 -13.05 16.52
C GLN A 564 -16.04 -13.66 16.99
N TYR A 565 -17.13 -13.36 16.29
CA TYR A 565 -18.44 -13.96 16.54
C TYR A 565 -18.49 -15.39 15.96
N ASP A 566 -19.37 -16.24 16.48
CA ASP A 566 -19.47 -17.64 16.04
C ASP A 566 -20.37 -17.76 14.80
N ASP A 567 -19.77 -17.93 13.62
CA ASP A 567 -20.49 -18.09 12.35
C ASP A 567 -21.23 -19.43 12.20
N TYR A 568 -20.71 -20.48 12.86
CA TYR A 568 -21.17 -21.86 12.64
C TYR A 568 -22.10 -22.39 13.73
N LEU A 569 -22.07 -21.79 14.91
CA LEU A 569 -22.80 -22.27 16.09
C LEU A 569 -23.91 -21.30 16.49
N LEU A 570 -25.06 -21.49 15.87
CA LEU A 570 -26.27 -20.70 16.13
C LEU A 570 -26.79 -20.91 17.56
N GLY A 571 -27.06 -19.79 18.25
CA GLY A 571 -27.78 -19.79 19.52
C GLY A 571 -27.22 -18.83 20.55
N THR A 572 -28.08 -18.48 21.51
CA THR A 572 -27.79 -17.56 22.62
C THR A 572 -27.95 -18.34 23.93
N ASN A 573 -26.92 -19.08 24.34
CA ASN A 573 -26.99 -20.01 25.48
C ASN A 573 -26.67 -19.32 26.83
N ILE A 574 -27.57 -18.43 27.24
CA ILE A 574 -27.50 -17.72 28.53
C ILE A 574 -27.45 -18.72 29.70
N GLN A 575 -28.17 -19.84 29.59
CA GLN A 575 -28.18 -20.90 30.60
C GLN A 575 -26.78 -21.45 30.89
N HIS A 576 -26.03 -21.83 29.86
CA HIS A 576 -24.69 -22.38 30.02
C HIS A 576 -23.72 -21.32 30.55
N ALA A 577 -23.81 -20.10 30.04
CA ALA A 577 -22.97 -19.00 30.47
C ALA A 577 -23.16 -18.66 31.96
N LEU A 578 -24.41 -18.62 32.44
CA LEU A 578 -24.70 -18.41 33.87
C LEU A 578 -24.20 -19.57 34.76
N VAL A 579 -24.31 -20.81 34.30
CA VAL A 579 -23.76 -21.97 35.03
C VAL A 579 -22.24 -21.85 35.16
N LEU A 580 -21.55 -21.47 34.08
CA LEU A 580 -20.11 -21.29 34.08
C LEU A 580 -19.69 -20.08 34.94
N ALA A 581 -20.39 -18.95 34.82
CA ALA A 581 -20.20 -17.77 35.66
C ALA A 581 -20.33 -18.11 37.15
N GLY A 582 -21.36 -18.87 37.52
CA GLY A 582 -21.57 -19.33 38.89
C GLY A 582 -20.44 -20.24 39.39
N LYS A 583 -19.80 -21.03 38.53
CA LYS A 583 -18.61 -21.83 38.88
C LYS A 583 -17.37 -20.96 39.09
N LEU A 584 -17.14 -19.96 38.23
CA LEU A 584 -16.00 -19.05 38.35
C LEU A 584 -16.12 -18.17 39.60
N LEU A 585 -17.30 -17.59 39.84
CA LEU A 585 -17.56 -16.75 41.02
C LEU A 585 -17.56 -17.55 42.33
N ALA A 586 -17.77 -18.86 42.30
CA ALA A 586 -17.68 -19.70 43.50
C ALA A 586 -16.25 -19.82 44.05
N LYS A 587 -15.22 -19.52 43.25
CA LYS A 587 -13.82 -19.45 43.71
C LYS A 587 -13.59 -18.29 44.68
N HIS A 588 -14.43 -17.26 44.60
CA HIS A 588 -14.35 -16.05 45.42
C HIS A 588 -15.34 -16.14 46.59
N ARG A 589 -14.80 -16.33 47.80
CA ARG A 589 -15.63 -16.48 49.03
C ARG A 589 -15.93 -15.15 49.72
N GLN A 590 -15.08 -14.15 49.51
CA GLN A 590 -15.18 -12.83 50.10
C GLN A 590 -15.49 -11.80 49.02
N GLY A 591 -16.01 -10.65 49.44
CA GLY A 591 -16.32 -9.57 48.53
C GLY A 591 -17.63 -9.77 47.76
N THR A 592 -17.84 -8.90 46.79
CA THR A 592 -19.09 -8.82 46.04
C THR A 592 -18.98 -9.63 44.76
N ARG A 593 -19.99 -10.45 44.46
CA ARG A 593 -20.00 -11.30 43.26
C ARG A 593 -21.08 -10.82 42.32
N GLN A 594 -20.68 -10.51 41.09
CA GLN A 594 -21.60 -10.00 40.09
C GLN A 594 -21.34 -10.58 38.70
N VAL A 595 -22.40 -10.63 37.92
CA VAL A 595 -22.40 -10.90 36.49
C VAL A 595 -22.84 -9.61 35.80
N VAL A 596 -22.10 -9.21 34.78
CA VAL A 596 -22.49 -8.17 33.82
C VAL A 596 -22.72 -8.88 32.49
N MET A 597 -23.96 -8.90 32.01
CA MET A 597 -24.32 -9.59 30.77
C MET A 597 -24.65 -8.56 29.69
N ILE A 598 -24.00 -8.68 28.53
CA ILE A 598 -24.26 -7.89 27.32
C ILE A 598 -24.89 -8.83 26.30
N THR A 599 -26.09 -8.53 25.83
CA THR A 599 -26.81 -9.36 24.84
C THR A 599 -27.84 -8.54 24.06
N ASP A 600 -28.09 -8.96 22.81
CA ASP A 600 -29.18 -8.46 21.96
C ASP A 600 -30.25 -9.52 21.68
N GLY A 601 -30.09 -10.73 22.23
CA GLY A 601 -30.86 -11.91 21.86
C GLY A 601 -31.55 -12.59 23.04
N GLU A 602 -32.68 -13.22 22.75
CA GLU A 602 -33.39 -14.10 23.69
C GLU A 602 -32.63 -15.41 23.90
N PRO A 603 -32.86 -16.12 25.02
CA PRO A 603 -32.25 -17.43 25.21
C PRO A 603 -32.81 -18.43 24.21
N THR A 604 -32.14 -18.59 23.07
CA THR A 604 -32.51 -19.52 21.99
C THR A 604 -31.85 -20.88 22.12
N ALA A 605 -30.86 -21.02 23.00
CA ALA A 605 -30.16 -22.27 23.24
C ALA A 605 -30.07 -22.63 24.73
N HIS A 606 -30.00 -23.92 25.01
CA HIS A 606 -29.71 -24.46 26.33
C HIS A 606 -28.93 -25.78 26.22
N LEU A 607 -28.27 -26.21 27.30
CA LEU A 607 -27.66 -27.54 27.35
C LEU A 607 -28.64 -28.62 27.82
N GLU A 608 -28.65 -29.73 27.10
CA GLU A 608 -29.33 -30.96 27.43
C GLU A 608 -28.34 -32.12 27.29
N ASN A 609 -28.06 -32.83 28.39
CA ASN A 609 -27.08 -33.92 28.43
C ASN A 609 -25.70 -33.53 27.86
N GLY A 610 -25.28 -32.28 28.09
CA GLY A 610 -24.00 -31.74 27.60
C GLY A 610 -23.99 -31.29 26.13
N ARG A 611 -25.11 -31.46 25.41
CA ARG A 611 -25.27 -31.00 24.02
C ARG A 611 -26.17 -29.76 23.95
N PRO A 612 -25.86 -28.77 23.08
CA PRO A 612 -26.68 -27.59 22.91
C PRO A 612 -27.90 -27.97 22.08
N VAL A 613 -29.06 -27.57 22.58
CA VAL A 613 -30.33 -27.64 21.85
C VAL A 613 -30.70 -26.21 21.49
N PHE A 614 -30.78 -25.95 20.19
CA PHE A 614 -31.17 -24.65 19.63
C PHE A 614 -32.64 -24.68 19.20
N ALA A 615 -33.37 -23.61 19.50
CA ALA A 615 -34.73 -23.39 19.04
C ALA A 615 -35.01 -21.89 18.85
N TYR A 616 -35.54 -21.52 17.68
CA TYR A 616 -36.04 -20.19 17.39
C TYR A 616 -37.47 -20.30 16.81
N PRO A 617 -38.49 -19.70 17.45
CA PRO A 617 -38.43 -18.95 18.72
C PRO A 617 -38.07 -19.83 19.93
N PRO A 618 -37.65 -19.23 21.07
CA PRO A 618 -37.29 -19.99 22.27
C PRO A 618 -38.41 -20.90 22.78
N THR A 619 -38.08 -22.15 23.10
CA THR A 619 -39.04 -23.07 23.71
C THR A 619 -39.26 -22.75 25.20
N PRO A 620 -40.43 -23.10 25.78
CA PRO A 620 -40.67 -23.00 27.22
C PRO A 620 -39.61 -23.73 28.06
N THR A 621 -39.06 -24.83 27.54
CA THR A 621 -37.95 -25.58 28.14
C THR A 621 -36.66 -24.77 28.18
N THR A 622 -36.29 -24.08 27.10
CA THR A 622 -35.10 -23.21 27.04
C THR A 622 -35.22 -22.05 28.05
N ILE A 623 -36.38 -21.39 28.08
CA ILE A 623 -36.66 -20.29 29.01
C ILE A 623 -36.60 -20.80 30.46
N GLY A 624 -37.28 -21.91 30.75
CA GLY A 624 -37.33 -22.50 32.09
C GLY A 624 -35.96 -22.91 32.62
N LYS A 625 -35.12 -23.54 31.78
CA LYS A 625 -33.73 -23.91 32.15
C LYS A 625 -32.87 -22.66 32.40
N THR A 626 -33.02 -21.61 31.60
CA THR A 626 -32.31 -20.34 31.81
C THR A 626 -32.72 -19.67 33.12
N LEU A 627 -34.03 -19.53 33.39
CA LEU A 627 -34.53 -18.94 34.63
C LEU A 627 -34.13 -19.76 35.88
N ARG A 628 -34.03 -21.10 35.75
CA ARG A 628 -33.49 -21.95 36.81
C ARG A 628 -32.02 -21.63 37.09
N ALA A 629 -31.21 -21.39 36.06
CA ALA A 629 -29.81 -20.97 36.22
C ALA A 629 -29.72 -19.59 36.91
N VAL A 630 -30.56 -18.64 36.53
CA VAL A 630 -30.70 -17.33 37.20
C VAL A 630 -31.00 -17.51 38.68
N LYS A 631 -32.03 -18.30 39.03
CA LYS A 631 -32.39 -18.58 40.42
C LYS A 631 -31.23 -19.19 41.21
N ASN A 632 -30.45 -20.08 40.59
CA ASN A 632 -29.29 -20.73 41.20
C ASN A 632 -28.13 -19.76 41.44
N CYS A 633 -27.97 -18.73 40.59
CA CYS A 633 -27.04 -17.62 40.83
C CYS A 633 -27.55 -16.72 41.96
N THR A 634 -28.84 -16.39 41.98
CA THR A 634 -29.45 -15.59 43.05
C THR A 634 -29.28 -16.23 44.42
N SER A 635 -29.52 -17.55 44.55
CA SER A 635 -29.34 -18.26 45.82
C SER A 635 -27.89 -18.27 46.32
N LYS A 636 -26.93 -17.98 45.44
CA LYS A 636 -25.51 -17.83 45.76
C LYS A 636 -25.10 -16.38 45.99
N ASN A 637 -26.07 -15.46 46.12
CA ASN A 637 -25.83 -14.02 46.27
C ASN A 637 -24.97 -13.43 45.14
N ILE A 638 -25.24 -13.86 43.90
CA ILE A 638 -24.62 -13.32 42.68
C ILE A 638 -25.62 -12.37 42.03
N THR A 639 -25.26 -11.08 41.93
CA THR A 639 -26.10 -10.07 41.26
C THR A 639 -25.86 -10.10 39.75
N ILE A 640 -26.92 -10.12 38.94
CA ILE A 640 -26.88 -10.17 37.48
C ILE A 640 -27.38 -8.83 36.92
N ASN A 641 -26.46 -7.99 36.46
CA ASN A 641 -26.79 -6.76 35.75
C ASN A 641 -26.79 -7.04 34.25
N THR A 642 -27.83 -6.58 33.54
CA THR A 642 -28.02 -6.89 32.11
C THR A 642 -28.06 -5.62 31.29
N PHE A 643 -27.24 -5.58 30.24
CA PHE A 643 -27.16 -4.53 29.26
C PHE A 643 -27.74 -5.06 27.96
N MET A 644 -28.93 -4.58 27.64
CA MET A 644 -29.71 -5.02 26.50
C MET A 644 -29.57 -4.02 25.36
N LEU A 645 -29.21 -4.54 24.18
CA LEU A 645 -28.95 -3.74 22.99
C LEU A 645 -30.14 -3.72 22.00
N ASP A 646 -31.08 -4.65 22.13
CA ASP A 646 -32.29 -4.73 21.30
C ASP A 646 -33.56 -4.30 22.06
N LYS A 647 -34.56 -3.79 21.32
CA LYS A 647 -35.84 -3.29 21.85
C LYS A 647 -37.00 -4.30 21.66
N ASN A 648 -36.71 -5.55 21.29
CA ASN A 648 -37.74 -6.57 21.11
C ASN A 648 -38.58 -6.77 22.40
N HIS A 649 -39.91 -6.82 22.24
CA HIS A 649 -40.86 -6.94 23.34
C HIS A 649 -40.70 -8.25 24.12
N TYR A 650 -40.42 -9.35 23.43
CA TYR A 650 -40.25 -10.67 24.04
C TYR A 650 -38.97 -10.75 24.89
N LEU A 651 -37.84 -10.27 24.37
CA LEU A 651 -36.60 -10.12 25.13
C LEU A 651 -36.80 -9.26 26.38
N LYS A 652 -37.50 -8.13 26.24
CA LYS A 652 -37.81 -7.26 27.37
C LYS A 652 -38.57 -7.99 28.47
N ALA A 653 -39.64 -8.72 28.11
CA ALA A 653 -40.42 -9.50 29.06
C ALA A 653 -39.59 -10.60 29.75
N PHE A 654 -38.69 -11.26 29.01
CA PHE A 654 -37.78 -12.25 29.57
C PHE A 654 -36.78 -11.64 30.58
N VAL A 655 -36.13 -10.54 30.21
CA VAL A 655 -35.12 -9.87 31.05
C VAL A 655 -35.78 -9.24 32.29
N GLU A 656 -37.00 -8.72 32.18
CA GLU A 656 -37.79 -8.27 33.34
C GLU A 656 -38.07 -9.41 34.33
N ASN A 657 -38.45 -10.59 33.83
CA ASN A 657 -38.63 -11.78 34.67
C ASN A 657 -37.33 -12.20 35.36
N MET A 658 -36.21 -12.17 34.63
CA MET A 658 -34.89 -12.45 35.19
C MET A 658 -34.53 -11.44 36.29
N SER A 659 -34.75 -10.14 36.07
CA SER A 659 -34.48 -9.09 37.06
C SER A 659 -35.36 -9.24 38.30
N ARG A 660 -36.65 -9.60 38.16
CA ARG A 660 -37.52 -9.89 39.32
C ARG A 660 -37.01 -11.06 40.17
N ILE A 661 -36.43 -12.09 39.55
CA ILE A 661 -35.88 -13.25 40.26
C ILE A 661 -34.53 -12.93 40.92
N ASN A 662 -33.67 -12.12 40.29
CA ASN A 662 -32.32 -11.88 40.77
C ASN A 662 -32.15 -10.60 41.61
N GLY A 663 -32.97 -9.58 41.39
CA GLY A 663 -32.82 -8.24 41.98
C GLY A 663 -31.74 -7.38 41.31
N GLY A 664 -31.14 -7.84 40.22
CA GLY A 664 -30.17 -7.08 39.42
C GLY A 664 -30.82 -6.07 38.47
N ARG A 665 -30.03 -5.12 37.98
CA ARG A 665 -30.49 -3.98 37.17
C ARG A 665 -30.51 -4.32 35.68
N ILE A 666 -31.40 -3.65 34.95
CA ILE A 666 -31.51 -3.74 33.49
C ILE A 666 -31.18 -2.36 32.91
N PHE A 667 -30.29 -2.33 31.94
CA PHE A 667 -29.91 -1.14 31.20
C PHE A 667 -30.28 -1.33 29.74
N TYR A 668 -31.02 -0.37 29.19
CA TYR A 668 -31.33 -0.29 27.78
C TYR A 668 -30.31 0.67 27.17
N ALA A 669 -29.43 0.15 26.32
CA ALA A 669 -28.35 0.95 25.74
C ALA A 669 -28.31 0.77 24.23
N GLU A 670 -27.99 1.84 23.52
CA GLU A 670 -27.59 1.74 22.13
C GLU A 670 -26.14 1.24 22.07
N PRO A 671 -25.76 0.44 21.05
CA PRO A 671 -24.41 -0.10 20.93
C PRO A 671 -23.31 0.94 21.10
N GLN A 672 -23.53 2.16 20.60
CA GLN A 672 -22.54 3.24 20.63
C GLN A 672 -22.28 3.79 22.04
N ASN A 673 -23.26 3.70 22.95
CA ASN A 673 -23.21 4.26 24.31
C ASN A 673 -22.99 3.18 25.38
N LEU A 674 -22.91 1.89 24.98
CA LEU A 674 -22.78 0.76 25.89
C LEU A 674 -21.64 0.90 26.90
N GLY A 675 -20.47 1.37 26.43
CA GLY A 675 -19.28 1.51 27.29
C GLY A 675 -19.42 2.55 28.37
N GLU A 676 -20.10 3.65 28.08
CA GLU A 676 -20.32 4.74 29.03
C GLU A 676 -21.14 4.24 30.21
N TYR A 677 -22.24 3.53 29.94
CA TYR A 677 -23.09 3.00 31.00
C TYR A 677 -22.39 1.95 31.85
N ILE A 678 -21.67 0.99 31.23
CA ILE A 678 -21.01 -0.09 31.96
C ILE A 678 -19.89 0.43 32.85
N LEU A 679 -19.02 1.30 32.34
CA LEU A 679 -17.90 1.83 33.11
C LEU A 679 -18.36 2.76 34.23
N VAL A 680 -19.32 3.64 33.94
CA VAL A 680 -19.91 4.51 34.97
C VAL A 680 -20.61 3.70 36.05
N ASP A 681 -21.36 2.66 35.66
CA ASP A 681 -22.06 1.81 36.61
C ASP A 681 -21.08 1.06 37.52
N TYR A 682 -19.99 0.52 36.96
CA TYR A 682 -18.94 -0.14 37.73
C TYR A 682 -18.34 0.80 38.78
N VAL A 683 -17.89 1.98 38.35
CA VAL A 683 -17.26 2.98 39.23
C VAL A 683 -18.25 3.52 40.27
N LYS A 684 -19.49 3.85 39.88
CA LYS A 684 -20.51 4.34 40.81
C LYS A 684 -20.91 3.28 41.84
N ASN A 685 -21.01 2.01 41.45
CA ASN A 685 -21.38 0.93 42.37
C ASN A 685 -20.26 0.67 43.39
N LYS A 686 -18.99 0.80 42.96
CA LYS A 686 -17.84 0.77 43.89
C LYS A 686 -17.92 1.91 44.91
N LYS A 687 -18.19 3.15 44.46
CA LYS A 687 -18.35 4.32 45.34
C LYS A 687 -19.53 4.19 46.33
N LYS A 688 -20.71 3.80 45.86
CA LYS A 688 -21.92 3.69 46.70
C LYS A 688 -21.79 2.66 47.83
N ARG A 689 -20.98 1.62 47.65
CA ARG A 689 -20.78 0.58 48.67
C ARG A 689 -19.76 0.97 49.72
N LEU A 690 -18.79 1.82 49.38
CA LEU A 690 -17.94 2.48 50.38
C LEU A 690 -18.78 3.32 51.35
N ALA A 691 -19.82 4.00 50.85
CA ALA A 691 -20.66 4.91 51.65
C ALA A 691 -21.79 4.23 52.49
N ARG A 692 -22.02 2.92 52.34
CA ARG A 692 -23.17 2.21 52.97
C ARG A 692 -22.78 1.21 54.06
N LEU A 693 -21.50 1.17 54.44
CA LEU A 693 -20.91 0.38 55.51
C LEU A 693 -20.33 1.33 56.55
#